data_AF-A0A2N2GJ47-F1
#
_entry.id   AF-A0A2N2GJ47-F1
#
_cell.length_a   1.000
_cell.length_b   1.000
_cell.length_c   1.000
_cell.angle_alpha   90.00
_cell.angle_beta   90.00
_cell.angle_gamma   90.00
#
_symmetry.space_group_name_H-M   'P 1'
#
loop_
_entity.id
_entity.type
_entity.pdbx_description
1 polymer ?
#
loop_
_entity_poly.entity_id
_entity_poly.type
_entity_poly.pdbx_seq_one_letter_code
_entity_poly.pdbx_strand_id
1 'polypeptide(L)'
;MKVFRSHLLICGGTGCQSSGSTGVKNALLEELVKRKLAEEIKVVETGCNGFCALGPIMVIYPEGVIYVNLKPADIPELVEEHLIKGRTLERLLYREPGTDKIIPTMQDIPFFSLQELRVLKNRGLIDPEKIEEYIARDGYAGMAKALTEMTPEQIVQEMLDSGLRGRGGAGFPTGLKWKFAAGSKGDVKYVLCNADEGDPGAFMDRSVLEADPHAVLEGMVIAAKAIGAKSGYVYCRAEYPLAIHRLNIAIDQAKEAGLLGKDILGTGFDFDLEIYQGAGAFVCGEETALMTSIEGKRGMPRPRPPFPAVAGLWQKPSILNNVETLANVGQIMLRGAKWYASIGTEKSKGTKVFALTGDVANVGLVEVPMGTKLGTIVYDIGGGIPKGKKFKAAQLGGPSGGCIPVEHLNASVDYEKVAELGAIMGSGGLIVMNEDKCAVDMARFFMDFCQDESCGKCTPCREGTKRMLDILTDITKGKGKAGDIELLEEMAGVIKNAALCGLGQTAPNPVLSTIRYFKKEYEEHIYEHRCRATVCSAMYKSPCQHTCPIEMDIPSYIALIREGRFEDAYKILLQTNPFPSVCGRVCDHKCQSKCRRGNMDEPLAIKFLKRFITDNASRPKTEAVPVTRKEKIAVIGAGPAGLTAARDLALRGYKVTVFEELNKAGGMLVWGIPSYRLPRNILQGEIDDITALGVEIRLNTRVGRDISFAQIEKDFDYFYLATGAHKSQKMGVTGEELANVFGGVEFLRDFNNNEDKWLKGEKTLGKKVAVIGGGNSAIDAARVALRLGSDVTILYRRLRQDMPAAEEEIKAAEEEGIKIEYLVAPLTIEGKKGKVSSITCQRMTLGDFDKSGRKKPVAVPGSEFTLAVDAIVAAIGQVPDMSFIDKKTGVEINKWDCYNVGKGYKSRTSNPRYFAGGDAETGPDTVIAAVGAGHQAADDIDAAIRVANNEPAYEKPALEEIIVPLVIDEESVETPQMAMPEMHHATRKMSFAEVELGFSREDAVKEACRCLRCDAAV
;
A
#
# COMPACT_ATOMS: atom_id res chain seq x y z
N MET A 1 50.29 15.70 6.88
CA MET A 1 48.93 15.12 6.99
C MET A 1 49.08 13.72 7.55
N LYS A 2 48.40 13.38 8.66
CA LYS A 2 48.48 12.04 9.25
C LYS A 2 47.66 11.08 8.38
N VAL A 3 48.23 9.94 8.02
CA VAL A 3 47.54 8.92 7.21
C VAL A 3 46.83 7.96 8.16
N PHE A 4 45.52 7.81 8.01
CA PHE A 4 44.73 6.82 8.73
C PHE A 4 44.51 5.60 7.84
N ARG A 5 44.52 4.42 8.45
CA ARG A 5 44.29 3.14 7.76
C ARG A 5 42.83 2.99 7.32
N SER A 6 41.91 3.45 8.15
CA SER A 6 40.46 3.33 7.91
C SER A 6 39.72 4.58 8.40
N HIS A 7 38.65 4.94 7.69
CA HIS A 7 37.73 6.00 8.09
C HIS A 7 36.35 5.40 8.37
N LEU A 8 35.79 5.72 9.54
CA LEU A 8 34.48 5.26 10.00
C LEU A 8 33.54 6.47 10.00
N LEU A 9 32.68 6.52 8.98
CA LEU A 9 31.75 7.62 8.72
C LEU A 9 30.42 7.26 9.36
N ILE A 10 30.09 7.88 10.50
CA ILE A 10 28.86 7.65 11.25
C ILE A 10 27.88 8.76 10.95
N CYS A 11 26.66 8.40 10.56
CA CYS A 11 25.60 9.36 10.28
C CYS A 11 25.18 10.11 11.57
N GLY A 12 25.42 11.43 11.57
CA GLY A 12 25.05 12.37 12.64
C GLY A 12 23.84 13.24 12.30
N GLY A 13 23.04 12.88 11.28
CA GLY A 13 21.77 13.56 11.00
C GLY A 13 20.70 13.25 12.06
N THR A 14 19.71 14.14 12.21
CA THR A 14 18.68 14.04 13.26
C THR A 14 18.01 12.66 13.36
N GLY A 15 17.70 12.03 12.22
CA GLY A 15 17.07 10.70 12.20
C GLY A 15 17.94 9.56 12.75
N CYS A 16 19.27 9.64 12.58
CA CYS A 16 20.20 8.67 13.18
C CYS A 16 20.52 9.00 14.63
N GLN A 17 20.57 10.29 15.00
CA GLN A 17 20.71 10.69 16.41
C GLN A 17 19.51 10.18 17.23
N SER A 18 18.29 10.33 16.71
CA SER A 18 17.08 9.82 17.37
C SER A 18 17.04 8.31 17.51
N SER A 19 17.74 7.56 16.64
CA SER A 19 17.89 6.11 16.75
C SER A 19 19.14 5.65 17.52
N GLY A 20 19.89 6.59 18.11
CA GLY A 20 20.99 6.29 19.04
C GLY A 20 22.40 6.36 18.46
N SER A 21 22.62 7.01 17.31
CA SER A 21 23.95 7.09 16.68
C SER A 21 25.02 7.74 17.56
N THR A 22 24.65 8.69 18.42
CA THR A 22 25.57 9.30 19.39
C THR A 22 26.14 8.26 20.37
N GLY A 23 25.30 7.33 20.84
CA GLY A 23 25.75 6.23 21.71
C GLY A 23 26.71 5.28 20.99
N VAL A 24 26.42 4.97 19.72
CA VAL A 24 27.29 4.15 18.86
C VAL A 24 28.65 4.82 18.66
N LYS A 25 28.67 6.13 18.36
CA LYS A 25 29.90 6.92 18.22
C LYS A 25 30.75 6.90 19.49
N ASN A 26 30.14 7.12 20.66
CA ASN A 26 30.86 7.13 21.93
C ASN A 26 31.46 5.75 22.25
N ALA A 27 30.66 4.68 22.12
CA ALA A 27 31.15 3.31 22.30
C ALA A 27 32.31 2.98 21.35
N LEU A 28 32.25 3.46 20.10
CA LEU A 28 33.32 3.28 19.13
C LEU A 28 34.61 3.99 19.55
N LEU A 29 34.53 5.25 19.97
CA LEU A 29 35.69 6.01 20.44
C LEU A 29 36.35 5.32 21.65
N GLU A 30 35.56 4.86 22.62
CA GLU A 30 36.04 4.15 23.80
C GLU A 30 36.74 2.82 23.44
N GLU A 31 36.13 2.00 22.57
CA GLU A 31 36.70 0.72 22.18
C GLU A 31 37.97 0.90 21.33
N LEU A 32 38.04 1.93 20.46
CA LEU A 32 39.26 2.25 19.71
C LEU A 32 40.43 2.65 20.62
N VAL A 33 40.18 3.40 21.70
CA VAL A 33 41.21 3.73 22.70
C VAL A 33 41.65 2.47 23.44
N LYS A 34 40.70 1.66 23.91
CA LYS A 34 40.97 0.40 24.63
C LYS A 34 41.80 -0.59 23.81
N ARG A 35 41.55 -0.66 22.50
CA ARG A 35 42.29 -1.51 21.54
C ARG A 35 43.54 -0.86 20.95
N LYS A 36 43.87 0.37 21.36
CA LYS A 36 45.02 1.17 20.86
C LYS A 36 44.99 1.45 19.35
N LEU A 37 43.80 1.57 18.78
CA LEU A 37 43.56 1.83 17.35
C LEU A 37 43.23 3.29 17.04
N ALA A 38 43.05 4.14 18.07
CA ALA A 38 42.64 5.54 17.90
C ALA A 38 43.61 6.39 17.04
N GLU A 39 44.88 5.99 16.96
CA GLU A 39 45.88 6.68 16.15
C GLU A 39 45.88 6.21 14.68
N GLU A 40 45.31 5.04 14.39
CA GLU A 40 45.25 4.41 13.05
C GLU A 40 43.88 4.61 12.37
N ILE A 41 42.82 4.80 13.15
CA ILE A 41 41.43 4.80 12.67
C ILE A 41 40.78 6.14 12.98
N LYS A 42 40.23 6.78 11.95
CA LYS A 42 39.51 8.05 12.10
C LYS A 42 38.02 7.82 12.16
N VAL A 43 37.37 8.29 13.22
CA VAL A 43 35.92 8.40 13.29
C VAL A 43 35.52 9.79 12.80
N VAL A 44 34.58 9.85 11.86
CA VAL A 44 34.02 11.08 11.29
C VAL A 44 32.52 11.03 11.52
N GLU A 45 31.98 12.04 12.18
CA GLU A 45 30.54 12.24 12.22
C GLU A 45 30.13 12.98 10.95
N THR A 46 29.32 12.34 10.12
CA THR A 46 28.89 12.91 8.84
C THR A 46 27.48 13.46 8.92
N GLY A 47 27.10 14.23 7.90
CA GLY A 47 25.70 14.62 7.69
C GLY A 47 24.74 13.43 7.48
N CYS A 48 23.47 13.72 7.23
CA CYS A 48 22.47 12.70 6.93
C CYS A 48 22.91 11.80 5.75
N ASN A 49 22.87 10.48 5.93
CA ASN A 49 23.16 9.50 4.88
C ASN A 49 21.96 9.29 3.91
N GLY A 50 20.75 9.62 4.35
CA GLY A 50 19.52 9.56 3.56
C GLY A 50 18.68 8.30 3.77
N PHE A 51 19.25 7.16 4.17
CA PHE A 51 18.48 5.92 4.40
C PHE A 51 17.99 5.80 5.86
N CYS A 52 17.01 6.64 6.23
CA CYS A 52 16.58 6.79 7.61
C CYS A 52 16.02 5.52 8.26
N ALA A 53 15.37 4.63 7.49
CA ALA A 53 14.77 3.38 8.00
C ALA A 53 15.77 2.41 8.64
N LEU A 54 17.06 2.57 8.36
CA LEU A 54 18.13 1.66 8.77
C LEU A 54 19.18 2.33 9.67
N GLY A 55 18.86 3.51 10.20
CA GLY A 55 19.70 4.22 11.17
C GLY A 55 19.74 3.52 12.53
N PRO A 56 20.85 3.58 13.29
CA PRO A 56 22.12 4.25 12.97
C PRO A 56 22.94 3.56 11.88
N ILE A 57 23.49 4.36 10.94
CA ILE A 57 24.31 3.89 9.82
C ILE A 57 25.77 4.29 10.01
N MET A 58 26.68 3.36 9.69
CA MET A 58 28.12 3.63 9.57
C MET A 58 28.67 3.04 8.27
N VAL A 59 29.52 3.79 7.57
CA VAL A 59 30.25 3.32 6.40
C VAL A 59 31.75 3.29 6.72
N ILE A 60 32.42 2.19 6.37
CA ILE A 60 33.86 2.02 6.60
C ILE A 60 34.60 2.05 5.26
N TYR A 61 35.56 2.96 5.14
CA TYR A 61 36.48 3.07 4.00
C TYR A 61 37.87 2.52 4.35
N PRO A 62 38.62 1.95 3.38
CA PRO A 62 38.42 2.05 1.92
C PRO A 62 37.41 1.08 1.29
N GLU A 63 36.96 0.04 1.98
CA GLU A 63 36.13 -1.03 1.42
C GLU A 63 34.74 -0.56 1.01
N GLY A 64 34.23 0.52 1.63
CA GLY A 64 32.89 1.05 1.36
C GLY A 64 31.77 0.20 1.97
N VAL A 65 32.09 -0.58 3.02
CA VAL A 65 31.15 -1.48 3.69
C VAL A 65 30.18 -0.66 4.54
N ILE A 66 28.88 -0.89 4.36
CA ILE A 66 27.81 -0.24 5.11
C ILE A 66 27.27 -1.17 6.21
N TYR A 67 27.23 -0.64 7.43
CA TYR A 67 26.58 -1.26 8.58
C TYR A 67 25.32 -0.48 8.95
N VAL A 68 24.25 -1.23 9.22
CA VAL A 68 22.91 -0.69 9.48
C VAL A 68 22.37 -1.14 10.85
N ASN A 69 21.41 -0.40 11.39
CA ASN A 69 20.75 -0.70 12.68
C ASN A 69 21.73 -0.91 13.85
N LEU A 70 22.84 -0.16 13.86
CA LEU A 70 23.90 -0.32 14.86
C LEU A 70 23.43 0.03 16.27
N LYS A 71 23.79 -0.82 17.24
CA LYS A 71 23.63 -0.55 18.67
C LYS A 71 25.01 -0.39 19.33
N PRO A 72 25.11 0.34 20.45
CA PRO A 72 26.36 0.44 21.20
C PRO A 72 26.95 -0.93 21.58
N ALA A 73 26.09 -1.93 21.84
CA ALA A 73 26.50 -3.29 22.18
C ALA A 73 27.16 -4.06 21.02
N ASP A 74 26.94 -3.64 19.77
CA ASP A 74 27.55 -4.30 18.58
C ASP A 74 29.01 -3.88 18.37
N ILE A 75 29.43 -2.75 18.95
CA ILE A 75 30.73 -2.13 18.67
C ILE A 75 31.93 -3.02 19.01
N PRO A 76 32.00 -3.69 20.17
CA PRO A 76 33.16 -4.52 20.49
C PRO A 76 33.38 -5.66 19.49
N GLU A 77 32.30 -6.29 19.01
CA GLU A 77 32.35 -7.35 17.99
C GLU A 77 32.73 -6.78 16.62
N LEU A 78 32.16 -5.63 16.24
CA LEU A 78 32.46 -4.97 14.97
C LEU A 78 33.94 -4.58 14.87
N VAL A 79 34.52 -4.00 15.94
CA VAL A 79 35.95 -3.63 15.99
C VAL A 79 36.82 -4.88 15.89
N GLU A 80 36.45 -5.95 16.59
CA GLU A 80 37.19 -7.23 16.56
C GLU A 80 37.15 -7.88 15.16
N GLU A 81 35.97 -8.05 14.57
CA GLU A 81 35.82 -8.77 13.30
C GLU A 81 36.34 -7.93 12.13
N HIS A 82 35.90 -6.68 11.99
CA HIS A 82 36.22 -5.90 10.80
C HIS A 82 37.56 -5.18 10.90
N LEU A 83 37.80 -4.45 11.99
CA LEU A 83 38.99 -3.58 12.09
C LEU A 83 40.26 -4.35 12.49
N ILE A 84 40.14 -5.46 13.22
CA ILE A 84 41.30 -6.27 13.63
C ILE A 84 41.48 -7.48 12.71
N LYS A 85 40.41 -8.27 12.47
CA LYS A 85 40.51 -9.51 11.67
C LYS A 85 40.26 -9.33 10.17
N GLY A 86 39.73 -8.17 9.74
CA GLY A 86 39.43 -7.89 8.33
C GLY A 86 38.20 -8.62 7.78
N ARG A 87 37.30 -9.13 8.63
CA ARG A 87 36.08 -9.85 8.24
C ARG A 87 34.85 -8.98 8.45
N THR A 88 33.94 -8.98 7.49
CA THR A 88 32.68 -8.24 7.62
C THR A 88 31.72 -8.95 8.57
N LEU A 89 30.95 -8.15 9.32
CA LEU A 89 29.98 -8.68 10.28
C LEU A 89 28.60 -8.83 9.59
N GLU A 90 28.36 -9.98 8.95
CA GLU A 90 27.21 -10.24 8.06
C GLU A 90 25.83 -9.96 8.66
N ARG A 91 25.66 -10.13 9.98
CA ARG A 91 24.38 -9.86 10.67
C ARG A 91 23.99 -8.38 10.68
N LEU A 92 24.96 -7.48 10.47
CA LEU A 92 24.77 -6.03 10.48
C LEU A 92 24.82 -5.41 9.07
N LEU A 93 24.96 -6.23 8.03
CA LEU A 93 24.94 -5.80 6.64
C LEU A 93 23.49 -5.69 6.13
N TYR A 94 23.29 -4.86 5.10
CA TYR A 94 22.00 -4.74 4.45
C TYR A 94 21.56 -6.06 3.81
N ARG A 95 20.31 -6.44 4.08
CA ARG A 95 19.62 -7.55 3.42
C ARG A 95 18.51 -6.97 2.56
N GLU A 96 18.49 -7.36 1.31
CA GLU A 96 17.45 -6.90 0.39
C GLU A 96 16.08 -7.45 0.83
N PRO A 97 15.07 -6.59 1.04
CA PRO A 97 13.74 -7.04 1.45
C PRO A 97 13.17 -8.09 0.49
N GLY A 98 12.71 -9.21 1.04
CA GLY A 98 12.12 -10.31 0.25
C GLY A 98 13.13 -11.25 -0.42
N THR A 99 14.45 -11.09 -0.17
CA THR A 99 15.49 -12.01 -0.64
C THR A 99 16.50 -12.33 0.47
N ASP A 100 17.22 -13.46 0.35
CA ASP A 100 18.33 -13.80 1.26
C ASP A 100 19.65 -13.10 0.88
N LYS A 101 19.60 -12.17 -0.09
CA LYS A 101 20.79 -11.51 -0.64
C LYS A 101 21.31 -10.45 0.32
N ILE A 102 22.54 -10.65 0.77
CA ILE A 102 23.31 -9.66 1.54
C ILE A 102 24.06 -8.75 0.57
N ILE A 103 23.97 -7.43 0.77
CA ILE A 103 24.66 -6.43 -0.04
C ILE A 103 25.58 -5.61 0.88
N PRO A 104 26.91 -5.86 0.84
CA PRO A 104 27.85 -5.22 1.76
C PRO A 104 28.15 -3.77 1.42
N THR A 105 28.05 -3.38 0.14
CA THR A 105 28.50 -2.08 -0.36
C THR A 105 27.32 -1.15 -0.57
N MET A 106 27.43 0.09 -0.06
CA MET A 106 26.38 1.11 -0.19
C MET A 106 25.94 1.33 -1.65
N GLN A 107 26.86 1.32 -2.60
CA GLN A 107 26.60 1.61 -4.02
C GLN A 107 25.77 0.53 -4.73
N ASP A 108 25.75 -0.70 -4.21
CA ASP A 108 25.04 -1.83 -4.81
C ASP A 108 23.60 -1.98 -4.26
N ILE A 109 23.28 -1.27 -3.19
CA ILE A 109 21.95 -1.29 -2.58
C ILE A 109 20.99 -0.50 -3.49
N PRO A 110 19.84 -1.08 -3.92
CA PRO A 110 18.88 -0.42 -4.80
C PRO A 110 18.43 0.98 -4.35
N PHE A 111 18.30 1.18 -3.03
CA PHE A 111 17.97 2.49 -2.46
C PHE A 111 18.97 3.57 -2.89
N PHE A 112 20.27 3.28 -2.98
CA PHE A 112 21.30 4.25 -3.34
C PHE A 112 21.62 4.25 -4.84
N SER A 113 21.67 3.08 -5.48
CA SER A 113 22.16 2.91 -6.85
C SER A 113 21.27 3.52 -7.93
N LEU A 114 19.98 3.70 -7.62
CA LEU A 114 18.96 4.25 -8.53
C LEU A 114 18.76 5.77 -8.37
N GLN A 115 19.58 6.44 -7.56
CA GLN A 115 19.52 7.89 -7.33
C GLN A 115 20.55 8.63 -8.18
N GLU A 116 20.20 9.83 -8.65
CA GLU A 116 21.13 10.75 -9.34
C GLU A 116 21.35 11.95 -8.43
N LEU A 117 22.51 12.00 -7.76
CA LEU A 117 22.76 13.04 -6.75
C LEU A 117 23.27 14.34 -7.40
N ARG A 118 22.61 15.46 -7.09
CA ARG A 118 23.03 16.83 -7.43
C ARG A 118 23.09 17.68 -6.17
N VAL A 119 21.97 17.76 -5.45
CA VAL A 119 21.83 18.48 -4.18
C VAL A 119 22.48 17.69 -3.04
N LEU A 120 22.21 16.39 -2.97
CA LEU A 120 22.70 15.52 -1.89
C LEU A 120 24.08 14.91 -2.20
N LYS A 121 24.89 15.52 -3.08
CA LYS A 121 26.20 14.99 -3.54
C LYS A 121 27.21 14.68 -2.42
N ASN A 122 27.03 15.31 -1.26
CA ASN A 122 27.90 15.22 -0.09
C ASN A 122 27.28 14.40 1.07
N ARG A 123 26.08 13.83 0.88
CA ARG A 123 25.35 13.10 1.93
C ARG A 123 26.20 11.98 2.54
N GLY A 124 26.31 11.96 3.86
CA GLY A 124 27.07 10.94 4.59
C GLY A 124 28.57 10.87 4.26
N LEU A 125 29.15 11.83 3.53
CA LEU A 125 30.55 11.82 3.09
C LEU A 125 31.43 12.85 3.80
N ILE A 126 30.86 14.00 4.17
CA ILE A 126 31.58 15.10 4.83
C ILE A 126 31.12 15.29 6.26
N ASP A 127 32.03 15.80 7.08
CA ASP A 127 31.72 16.46 8.35
C ASP A 127 31.13 17.86 8.07
N PRO A 128 29.84 18.10 8.35
CA PRO A 128 29.17 19.36 8.02
C PRO A 128 29.65 20.55 8.86
N GLU A 129 30.45 20.30 9.89
CA GLU A 129 31.03 21.34 10.77
C GLU A 129 32.47 21.71 10.38
N LYS A 130 32.96 21.21 9.23
CA LYS A 130 34.29 21.53 8.69
C LYS A 130 34.22 22.04 7.25
N ILE A 131 34.41 23.35 7.08
CA ILE A 131 34.44 24.00 5.77
C ILE A 131 35.45 23.41 4.80
N GLU A 132 36.60 22.90 5.28
CA GLU A 132 37.65 22.35 4.41
C GLU A 132 37.18 21.10 3.65
N GLU A 133 36.31 20.28 4.25
CA GLU A 133 35.77 19.10 3.60
C GLU A 133 34.78 19.46 2.48
N TYR A 134 34.05 20.58 2.64
CA TYR A 134 33.22 21.14 1.58
C TYR A 134 34.05 21.69 0.43
N ILE A 135 35.08 22.49 0.72
CA ILE A 135 36.01 23.06 -0.27
C ILE A 135 36.72 21.95 -1.05
N ALA A 136 37.16 20.88 -0.37
CA ALA A 136 37.82 19.74 -1.00
C ALA A 136 36.93 18.99 -2.02
N ARG A 137 35.61 19.24 -2.02
CA ARG A 137 34.61 18.65 -2.93
C ARG A 137 33.99 19.69 -3.86
N ASP A 138 34.82 20.62 -4.34
CA ASP A 138 34.49 21.73 -5.24
C ASP A 138 33.56 22.80 -4.61
N GLY A 139 33.45 22.83 -3.29
CA GLY A 139 32.68 23.86 -2.59
C GLY A 139 33.26 25.25 -2.81
N TYR A 140 32.40 26.25 -2.99
CA TYR A 140 32.76 27.66 -3.28
C TYR A 140 33.46 27.92 -4.62
N ALA A 141 33.81 26.89 -5.40
CA ALA A 141 34.42 27.08 -6.71
C ALA A 141 33.43 27.74 -7.70
N GLY A 142 32.14 27.43 -7.61
CA GLY A 142 31.09 28.08 -8.40
C GLY A 142 30.92 29.54 -8.02
N MET A 143 30.95 29.84 -6.72
CA MET A 143 30.94 31.22 -6.22
C MET A 143 32.16 32.02 -6.66
N ALA A 144 33.37 31.45 -6.55
CA ALA A 144 34.58 32.12 -6.99
C ALA A 144 34.47 32.55 -8.46
N LYS A 145 34.11 31.61 -9.34
CA LYS A 145 33.85 31.88 -10.77
C LYS A 145 32.78 32.96 -10.97
N ALA A 146 31.66 32.88 -10.26
CA ALA A 146 30.57 33.85 -10.39
C ALA A 146 30.98 35.26 -9.94
N LEU A 147 31.84 35.39 -8.92
CA LEU A 147 32.28 36.68 -8.40
C LEU A 147 33.43 37.31 -9.20
N THR A 148 34.34 36.50 -9.75
CA THR A 148 35.56 36.99 -10.43
C THR A 148 35.46 37.02 -11.95
N GLU A 149 34.68 36.13 -12.56
CA GLU A 149 34.64 35.95 -14.03
C GLU A 149 33.32 36.36 -14.68
N MET A 150 32.24 36.53 -13.89
CA MET A 150 30.89 36.76 -14.42
C MET A 150 30.32 38.11 -14.00
N THR A 151 29.55 38.75 -14.90
CA THR A 151 28.70 39.89 -14.54
C THR A 151 27.38 39.42 -13.92
N PRO A 152 26.68 40.26 -13.13
CA PRO A 152 25.36 39.93 -12.61
C PRO A 152 24.37 39.44 -13.68
N GLU A 153 24.39 40.05 -14.87
CA GLU A 153 23.54 39.68 -16.00
C GLU A 153 23.86 38.28 -16.53
N GLN A 154 25.15 37.92 -16.59
CA GLN A 154 25.58 36.58 -16.99
C GLN A 154 25.14 35.53 -15.97
N ILE A 155 25.22 35.82 -14.67
CA ILE A 155 24.73 34.91 -13.63
C ILE A 155 23.21 34.68 -13.77
N VAL A 156 22.44 35.76 -13.98
CA VAL A 156 20.99 35.66 -14.22
C VAL A 156 20.69 34.85 -15.48
N GLN A 157 21.45 35.06 -16.56
CA GLN A 157 21.27 34.31 -17.81
C GLN A 157 21.60 32.82 -17.64
N GLU A 158 22.69 32.49 -16.94
CA GLU A 158 23.05 31.09 -16.63
C GLU A 158 21.93 30.40 -15.83
N MET A 159 21.34 31.09 -14.85
CA MET A 159 20.19 30.57 -14.10
C MET A 159 18.93 30.42 -14.96
N LEU A 160 18.69 31.31 -15.92
CA LEU A 160 17.59 31.16 -16.88
C LEU A 160 17.79 29.93 -17.76
N ASP A 161 19.00 29.79 -18.32
CA ASP A 161 19.35 28.71 -19.25
C ASP A 161 19.37 27.35 -18.56
N SER A 162 19.65 27.31 -17.25
CA SER A 162 19.59 26.07 -16.46
C SER A 162 18.17 25.48 -16.41
N GLY A 163 17.15 26.32 -16.56
CA GLY A 163 15.76 25.91 -16.38
C GLY A 163 15.41 25.53 -14.92
N LEU A 164 16.23 25.91 -13.93
CA LEU A 164 15.91 25.66 -12.52
C LEU A 164 14.59 26.33 -12.13
N ARG A 165 13.71 25.53 -11.55
CA ARG A 165 12.44 25.96 -10.97
C ARG A 165 12.50 25.87 -9.45
N GLY A 166 11.85 26.80 -8.77
CA GLY A 166 11.82 26.85 -7.31
C GLY A 166 11.33 25.55 -6.69
N ARG A 167 12.13 24.99 -5.78
CA ARG A 167 11.93 23.66 -5.19
C ARG A 167 11.01 23.63 -3.97
N GLY A 168 10.60 24.79 -3.46
CA GLY A 168 9.62 24.93 -2.37
C GLY A 168 8.15 24.80 -2.79
N GLY A 169 7.84 24.09 -3.89
CA GLY A 169 6.45 23.80 -4.28
C GLY A 169 5.97 24.40 -5.60
N ALA A 170 5.84 25.73 -5.68
CA ALA A 170 5.17 26.38 -6.82
C ALA A 170 5.88 26.21 -8.18
N GLY A 171 7.15 25.83 -8.19
CA GLY A 171 7.89 25.59 -9.43
C GLY A 171 8.06 26.84 -10.29
N PHE A 172 8.14 28.04 -9.71
CA PHE A 172 8.39 29.26 -10.48
C PHE A 172 9.85 29.30 -11.01
N PRO A 173 10.11 29.71 -12.27
CA PRO A 173 11.48 29.75 -12.81
C PRO A 173 12.40 30.69 -12.01
N THR A 174 13.48 30.14 -11.44
CA THR A 174 14.37 30.87 -10.53
C THR A 174 15.10 32.02 -11.24
N GLY A 175 15.65 31.78 -12.44
CA GLY A 175 16.31 32.82 -13.23
C GLY A 175 15.39 33.99 -13.59
N LEU A 176 14.09 33.72 -13.81
CA LEU A 176 13.12 34.78 -14.09
C LEU A 176 12.83 35.62 -12.84
N LYS A 177 12.73 34.98 -11.67
CA LYS A 177 12.59 35.67 -10.38
C LYS A 177 13.78 36.61 -10.14
N TRP A 178 14.99 36.14 -10.42
CA TRP A 178 16.21 36.94 -10.26
C TRP A 178 16.27 38.09 -11.28
N LYS A 179 15.88 37.85 -12.53
CA LYS A 179 15.78 38.90 -13.56
C LYS A 179 14.86 40.04 -13.14
N PHE A 180 13.70 39.74 -12.56
CA PHE A 180 12.76 40.76 -12.07
C PHE A 180 13.33 41.59 -10.91
N ALA A 181 14.01 40.96 -9.95
CA ALA A 181 14.62 41.67 -8.83
C ALA A 181 15.87 42.47 -9.24
N ALA A 182 16.68 41.94 -10.17
CA ALA A 182 17.81 42.65 -10.75
C ALA A 182 17.35 43.93 -11.47
N GLY A 183 16.29 43.84 -12.28
CA GLY A 183 15.72 44.99 -13.00
C GLY A 183 14.90 45.98 -12.15
N SER A 184 14.61 45.66 -10.89
CA SER A 184 13.83 46.53 -10.01
C SER A 184 14.68 47.67 -9.44
N LYS A 185 14.12 48.89 -9.43
CA LYS A 185 14.80 50.10 -8.92
C LYS A 185 14.94 50.05 -7.40
N GLY A 186 16.13 50.32 -6.90
CA GLY A 186 16.41 50.45 -5.47
C GLY A 186 17.85 50.08 -5.14
N ASP A 187 18.51 50.91 -4.32
CA ASP A 187 19.91 50.72 -3.91
C ASP A 187 20.08 49.61 -2.86
N VAL A 188 18.97 49.24 -2.21
CA VAL A 188 18.92 48.20 -1.18
C VAL A 188 18.04 47.06 -1.68
N LYS A 189 18.59 45.85 -1.66
CA LYS A 189 17.92 44.62 -2.07
C LYS A 189 18.28 43.48 -1.11
N TYR A 190 17.41 42.47 -1.02
CA TYR A 190 17.58 41.36 -0.08
C TYR A 190 17.49 39.99 -0.75
N VAL A 191 18.29 39.05 -0.24
CA VAL A 191 18.20 37.61 -0.56
C VAL A 191 17.70 36.86 0.66
N LEU A 192 16.61 36.11 0.51
CA LEU A 192 16.00 35.34 1.59
C LEU A 192 16.07 33.85 1.26
N CYS A 193 16.50 33.06 2.23
CA CYS A 193 16.40 31.61 2.21
C CYS A 193 15.18 31.19 3.06
N ASN A 194 14.25 30.48 2.43
CA ASN A 194 13.12 29.88 3.13
C ASN A 194 13.48 28.45 3.55
N ALA A 195 13.72 28.28 4.84
CA ALA A 195 13.93 27.01 5.54
C ALA A 195 12.78 26.72 6.54
N ASP A 196 11.57 27.21 6.24
CA ASP A 196 10.34 26.91 6.99
C ASP A 196 9.64 25.69 6.38
N GLU A 197 10.32 24.54 6.45
CA GLU A 197 9.82 23.26 5.94
C GLU A 197 8.76 22.69 6.89
N GLY A 198 7.57 23.28 6.86
CA GLY A 198 6.46 22.94 7.75
C GLY A 198 5.62 21.72 7.32
N ASP A 199 5.84 21.19 6.10
CA ASP A 199 5.03 20.09 5.56
C ASP A 199 5.23 18.80 6.38
N PRO A 200 4.15 18.14 6.85
CA PRO A 200 4.27 16.85 7.51
C PRO A 200 4.94 15.82 6.59
N GLY A 201 5.93 15.11 7.12
CA GLY A 201 6.71 14.11 6.37
C GLY A 201 7.80 14.68 5.46
N ALA A 202 7.96 16.00 5.36
CA ALA A 202 9.08 16.63 4.65
C ALA A 202 10.28 16.85 5.60
N PHE A 203 11.48 16.57 5.10
CA PHE A 203 12.75 16.80 5.83
C PHE A 203 13.95 16.91 4.87
N MET A 204 13.72 17.27 3.61
CA MET A 204 14.78 17.45 2.61
C MET A 204 15.60 18.70 2.91
N ASP A 205 14.95 19.82 3.20
CA ASP A 205 15.62 21.09 3.50
C ASP A 205 16.39 20.96 4.80
N ARG A 206 15.77 20.37 5.83
CA ARG A 206 16.46 20.02 7.08
C ARG A 206 17.75 19.27 6.82
N SER A 207 17.69 18.23 5.99
CA SER A 207 18.83 17.37 5.76
C SER A 207 19.94 18.05 4.98
N VAL A 208 19.60 18.96 4.06
CA VAL A 208 20.61 19.80 3.38
C VAL A 208 21.27 20.75 4.38
N LEU A 209 20.51 21.41 5.25
CA LEU A 209 21.09 22.32 6.25
C LEU A 209 21.92 21.60 7.31
N GLU A 210 21.53 20.39 7.70
CA GLU A 210 22.27 19.56 8.65
C GLU A 210 23.51 18.90 8.02
N ALA A 211 23.50 18.59 6.72
CA ALA A 211 24.55 17.81 6.08
C ALA A 211 25.51 18.62 5.20
N ASP A 212 25.05 19.75 4.65
CA ASP A 212 25.81 20.58 3.73
C ASP A 212 25.33 22.06 3.78
N PRO A 213 25.44 22.74 4.93
CA PRO A 213 24.99 24.13 5.08
C PRO A 213 25.73 25.09 4.15
N HIS A 214 27.02 24.84 3.86
CA HIS A 214 27.84 25.68 2.99
C HIS A 214 27.31 25.74 1.56
N ALA A 215 26.70 24.68 1.03
CA ALA A 215 26.07 24.73 -0.30
C ALA A 215 24.94 25.76 -0.40
N VAL A 216 24.20 25.98 0.69
CA VAL A 216 23.13 26.98 0.74
C VAL A 216 23.74 28.39 0.83
N LEU A 217 24.76 28.58 1.67
CA LEU A 217 25.46 29.85 1.80
C LEU A 217 26.11 30.27 0.47
N GLU A 218 26.78 29.34 -0.22
CA GLU A 218 27.36 29.56 -1.55
C GLU A 218 26.31 30.07 -2.53
N GLY A 219 25.15 29.40 -2.58
CA GLY A 219 24.04 29.79 -3.45
C GLY A 219 23.46 31.18 -3.12
N MET A 220 23.41 31.55 -1.83
CA MET A 220 22.94 32.87 -1.41
C MET A 220 23.89 33.99 -1.82
N VAL A 221 25.21 33.79 -1.70
CA VAL A 221 26.22 34.78 -2.15
C VAL A 221 26.11 35.01 -3.66
N ILE A 222 25.99 33.94 -4.45
CA ILE A 222 25.82 34.04 -5.91
C ILE A 222 24.52 34.77 -6.26
N ALA A 223 23.41 34.44 -5.58
CA ALA A 223 22.13 35.11 -5.77
C ALA A 223 22.22 36.61 -5.43
N ALA A 224 22.96 36.95 -4.38
CA ALA A 224 23.16 38.33 -3.96
C ALA A 224 23.95 39.13 -5.00
N LYS A 225 25.02 38.55 -5.57
CA LYS A 225 25.75 39.15 -6.68
C LYS A 225 24.86 39.37 -7.90
N ALA A 226 24.02 38.39 -8.23
CA ALA A 226 23.14 38.43 -9.40
C ALA A 226 22.13 39.59 -9.35
N ILE A 227 21.60 39.92 -8.17
CA ILE A 227 20.59 40.98 -8.03
C ILE A 227 21.17 42.30 -7.51
N GLY A 228 22.38 42.30 -6.95
CA GLY A 228 23.01 43.45 -6.29
C GLY A 228 22.55 43.65 -4.84
N ALA A 229 22.33 42.57 -4.09
CA ALA A 229 21.98 42.63 -2.67
C ALA A 229 23.25 42.60 -1.79
N LYS A 230 23.21 43.29 -0.64
CA LYS A 230 24.29 43.32 0.35
C LYS A 230 23.94 42.63 1.67
N SER A 231 22.68 42.23 1.83
CA SER A 231 22.19 41.61 3.05
C SER A 231 21.20 40.50 2.71
N GLY A 232 21.21 39.44 3.50
CA GLY A 232 20.25 38.37 3.37
C GLY A 232 19.88 37.72 4.70
N TYR A 233 18.81 36.93 4.67
CA TYR A 233 18.27 36.27 5.85
C TYR A 233 17.98 34.81 5.56
N VAL A 234 18.37 33.92 6.47
CA VAL A 234 17.92 32.53 6.49
C VAL A 234 16.78 32.43 7.50
N TYR A 235 15.55 32.27 7.03
CA TYR A 235 14.41 32.04 7.92
C TYR A 235 14.31 30.54 8.19
N CYS A 236 14.74 30.10 9.37
CA CYS A 236 14.78 28.70 9.76
C CYS A 236 13.83 28.44 10.92
N ARG A 237 13.01 27.40 10.79
CA ARG A 237 12.02 27.05 11.82
C ARG A 237 12.69 26.61 13.14
N ALA A 238 12.09 26.98 14.27
CA ALA A 238 12.64 26.68 15.59
C ALA A 238 12.75 25.17 15.90
N GLU A 239 11.97 24.34 15.22
CA GLU A 239 11.97 22.89 15.38
C GLU A 239 13.20 22.20 14.79
N TYR A 240 14.10 22.93 14.11
CA TYR A 240 15.36 22.42 13.54
C TYR A 240 16.59 22.91 14.31
N PRO A 241 16.78 22.56 15.59
CA PRO A 241 17.88 23.07 16.41
C PRO A 241 19.26 22.68 15.87
N LEU A 242 19.42 21.47 15.33
CA LEU A 242 20.69 21.01 14.77
C LEU A 242 21.05 21.78 13.48
N ALA A 243 20.07 22.07 12.63
CA ALA A 243 20.28 22.87 11.43
C ALA A 243 20.71 24.30 11.79
N ILE A 244 20.03 24.94 12.77
CA ILE A 244 20.40 26.28 13.26
C ILE A 244 21.83 26.27 13.82
N HIS A 245 22.18 25.26 14.62
CA HIS A 245 23.53 25.12 15.18
C HIS A 245 24.59 25.05 14.08
N ARG A 246 24.44 24.14 13.11
CA ARG A 246 25.40 23.97 12.01
C ARG A 246 25.44 25.15 11.05
N LEU A 247 24.31 25.83 10.82
CA LEU A 247 24.29 27.07 10.05
C LEU A 247 25.10 28.19 10.70
N ASN A 248 25.01 28.37 12.03
CA ASN A 248 25.82 29.37 12.72
C ASN A 248 27.31 29.07 12.55
N ILE A 249 27.74 27.82 12.76
CA ILE A 249 29.13 27.39 12.54
C ILE A 249 29.56 27.69 11.09
N ALA A 250 28.74 27.32 10.10
CA ALA A 250 29.06 27.52 8.70
C ALA A 250 29.16 29.01 8.31
N ILE A 251 28.30 29.87 8.88
CA ILE A 251 28.35 31.32 8.68
C ILE A 251 29.65 31.90 9.26
N ASP A 252 30.00 31.50 10.49
CA ASP A 252 31.22 31.96 11.16
C ASP A 252 32.47 31.53 10.37
N GLN A 253 32.55 30.25 9.97
CA GLN A 253 33.64 29.74 9.15
C GLN A 253 33.74 30.44 7.79
N ALA A 254 32.61 30.71 7.13
CA ALA A 254 32.61 31.43 5.85
C ALA A 254 33.08 32.89 6.01
N LYS A 255 32.74 33.55 7.12
CA LYS A 255 33.24 34.90 7.45
C LYS A 255 34.75 34.90 7.71
N GLU A 256 35.24 33.95 8.51
CA GLU A 256 36.66 33.80 8.81
C GLU A 256 37.50 33.51 7.56
N ALA A 257 36.96 32.72 6.62
CA ALA A 257 37.60 32.39 5.36
C ALA A 257 37.52 33.50 4.29
N GLY A 258 36.84 34.63 4.56
CA GLY A 258 36.65 35.71 3.58
C GLY A 258 35.69 35.35 2.43
N LEU A 259 34.80 34.37 2.66
CA LEU A 259 33.78 33.88 1.72
C LEU A 259 32.39 34.50 1.98
N LEU A 260 32.24 35.24 3.08
CA LEU A 260 31.05 35.98 3.48
C LEU A 260 31.48 37.25 4.25
N GLY A 261 30.66 38.30 4.24
CA GLY A 261 30.93 39.56 4.91
C GLY A 261 31.39 40.66 3.94
N LYS A 262 32.49 41.33 4.26
CA LYS A 262 33.03 42.46 3.47
C LYS A 262 34.11 41.99 2.50
N ASP A 263 34.15 42.64 1.33
CA ASP A 263 35.17 42.44 0.30
C ASP A 263 35.45 40.96 0.00
N ILE A 264 34.39 40.21 -0.28
CA ILE A 264 34.43 38.75 -0.48
C ILE A 264 35.42 38.43 -1.61
N LEU A 265 36.40 37.57 -1.31
CA LEU A 265 37.51 37.20 -2.20
C LEU A 265 38.33 38.40 -2.76
N GLY A 266 38.28 39.58 -2.13
CA GLY A 266 38.95 40.80 -2.62
C GLY A 266 38.30 41.40 -3.88
N THR A 267 37.02 41.10 -4.13
CA THR A 267 36.29 41.51 -5.35
C THR A 267 35.59 42.86 -5.23
N GLY A 268 35.61 43.50 -4.06
CA GLY A 268 34.84 44.69 -3.72
C GLY A 268 33.35 44.43 -3.51
N PHE A 269 32.90 43.16 -3.48
CA PHE A 269 31.52 42.79 -3.23
C PHE A 269 31.30 42.43 -1.76
N ASP A 270 30.28 43.02 -1.15
CA ASP A 270 29.89 42.77 0.24
C ASP A 270 28.56 42.02 0.27
N PHE A 271 28.47 41.00 1.13
CA PHE A 271 27.22 40.32 1.44
C PHE A 271 27.26 39.73 2.85
N ASP A 272 26.31 40.11 3.69
CA ASP A 272 26.17 39.56 5.04
C ASP A 272 24.86 38.79 5.22
N LEU A 273 24.85 37.84 6.15
CA LEU A 273 23.74 36.94 6.43
C LEU A 273 23.42 36.88 7.92
N GLU A 274 22.12 36.86 8.22
CA GLU A 274 21.59 36.61 9.56
C GLU A 274 20.59 35.45 9.53
N ILE A 275 20.53 34.69 10.63
CA ILE A 275 19.52 33.65 10.81
C ILE A 275 18.35 34.26 11.58
N TYR A 276 17.15 34.13 11.02
CA TYR A 276 15.90 34.46 11.71
C TYR A 276 15.21 33.16 12.12
N GLN A 277 15.04 32.95 13.42
CA GLN A 277 14.38 31.76 13.95
C GLN A 277 12.85 31.94 13.91
N GLY A 278 12.16 31.05 13.19
CA GLY A 278 10.70 31.04 13.09
C GLY A 278 10.02 30.64 14.40
N ALA A 279 8.74 30.99 14.55
CA ALA A 279 7.96 30.78 15.77
C ALA A 279 6.89 29.67 15.66
N GLY A 280 7.12 28.67 14.81
CA GLY A 280 6.26 27.47 14.69
C GLY A 280 4.93 27.68 13.97
N ALA A 281 4.87 28.57 12.96
CA ALA A 281 3.65 28.81 12.17
C ALA A 281 3.85 28.38 10.71
N PHE A 282 3.13 27.35 10.24
CA PHE A 282 3.29 26.78 8.89
C PHE A 282 3.08 27.83 7.78
N VAL A 283 2.13 28.75 7.98
CA VAL A 283 1.83 29.81 7.01
C VAL A 283 3.03 30.72 6.74
N CYS A 284 4.02 30.79 7.64
CA CYS A 284 5.27 31.53 7.42
C CYS A 284 6.15 30.92 6.33
N GLY A 285 5.86 29.72 5.83
CA GLY A 285 6.47 29.20 4.61
C GLY A 285 6.00 29.94 3.35
N GLU A 286 4.89 30.69 3.41
CA GLU A 286 4.44 31.55 2.32
C GLU A 286 5.33 32.79 2.19
N GLU A 287 5.74 33.11 0.95
CA GLU A 287 6.78 34.10 0.64
C GLU A 287 6.57 35.47 1.34
N THR A 288 5.34 35.99 1.37
CA THR A 288 5.06 37.30 1.97
C THR A 288 4.75 37.23 3.47
N ALA A 289 4.22 36.09 3.95
CA ALA A 289 4.07 35.84 5.38
C ALA A 289 5.43 35.75 6.06
N LEU A 290 6.39 35.05 5.44
CA LEU A 290 7.78 34.95 5.88
C LEU A 290 8.41 36.33 6.07
N MET A 291 8.33 37.17 5.04
CA MET A 291 8.86 38.54 5.10
C MET A 291 8.18 39.36 6.20
N THR A 292 6.89 39.16 6.41
CA THR A 292 6.14 39.85 7.48
C THR A 292 6.57 39.38 8.87
N SER A 293 6.94 38.10 9.01
CA SER A 293 7.53 37.54 10.23
C SER A 293 8.90 38.16 10.52
N ILE A 294 9.80 38.22 9.52
CA ILE A 294 11.11 38.90 9.64
C ILE A 294 10.95 40.37 10.06
N GLU A 295 9.92 41.05 9.56
CA GLU A 295 9.59 42.43 9.97
C GLU A 295 9.07 42.58 11.42
N GLY A 296 9.01 41.49 12.19
CA GLY A 296 8.54 41.49 13.58
C GLY A 296 7.01 41.55 13.72
N LYS A 297 6.27 41.23 12.65
CA LYS A 297 4.79 41.24 12.62
C LYS A 297 4.26 39.81 12.56
N ARG A 298 2.95 39.65 12.78
CA ARG A 298 2.27 38.36 12.58
C ARG A 298 2.42 37.91 11.12
N GLY A 299 2.80 36.65 10.90
CA GLY A 299 3.02 36.02 9.58
C GLY A 299 1.77 35.90 8.71
N MET A 300 1.24 37.03 8.25
CA MET A 300 0.05 37.10 7.40
C MET A 300 0.45 37.45 5.96
N PRO A 301 0.01 36.69 4.95
CA PRO A 301 0.29 37.00 3.55
C PRO A 301 -0.21 38.38 3.12
N ARG A 302 0.50 39.00 2.17
CA ARG A 302 0.15 40.29 1.56
C ARG A 302 -0.58 40.08 0.22
N PRO A 303 -1.55 40.93 -0.14
CA PRO A 303 -2.09 40.94 -1.48
C PRO A 303 -0.99 41.20 -2.52
N ARG A 304 -1.09 40.52 -3.67
CA ARG A 304 -0.21 40.73 -4.83
C ARG A 304 -1.09 41.21 -5.99
N PRO A 305 -0.67 42.22 -6.78
CA PRO A 305 0.57 43.01 -6.69
C PRO A 305 0.63 44.01 -5.51
N PRO A 306 1.83 44.52 -5.15
CA PRO A 306 3.15 44.25 -5.77
C PRO A 306 3.74 42.89 -5.38
N PHE A 307 4.55 42.32 -6.28
CA PHE A 307 5.30 41.09 -6.01
C PHE A 307 6.60 41.39 -5.24
N PRO A 308 7.14 40.43 -4.45
CA PRO A 308 8.33 40.67 -3.63
C PRO A 308 9.60 41.07 -4.38
N ALA A 309 9.74 40.58 -5.62
CA ALA A 309 10.85 40.97 -6.50
C ALA A 309 10.89 42.49 -6.78
N VAL A 310 9.74 43.18 -6.64
CA VAL A 310 9.63 44.64 -6.76
C VAL A 310 9.60 45.29 -5.37
N ALA A 311 8.73 44.81 -4.48
CA ALA A 311 8.57 45.33 -3.12
C ALA A 311 8.26 44.17 -2.14
N GLY A 312 9.30 43.63 -1.51
CA GLY A 312 9.24 42.53 -0.57
C GLY A 312 9.53 42.96 0.87
N LEU A 313 10.65 42.47 1.41
CA LEU A 313 11.08 42.77 2.78
C LEU A 313 11.35 44.28 2.94
N TRP A 314 10.69 44.89 3.92
CA TRP A 314 10.72 46.35 4.16
C TRP A 314 10.43 47.19 2.90
N GLN A 315 9.57 46.69 2.01
CA GLN A 315 9.21 47.32 0.73
C GLN A 315 10.40 47.52 -0.23
N LYS A 316 11.45 46.70 -0.11
CA LYS A 316 12.61 46.69 -1.01
C LYS A 316 12.57 45.47 -1.94
N PRO A 317 13.17 45.55 -3.15
CA PRO A 317 13.28 44.38 -4.02
C PRO A 317 13.92 43.20 -3.30
N SER A 318 13.20 42.09 -3.22
CA SER A 318 13.62 40.92 -2.45
C SER A 318 13.38 39.65 -3.24
N ILE A 319 14.36 38.75 -3.27
CA ILE A 319 14.16 37.38 -3.76
C ILE A 319 14.08 36.43 -2.58
N LEU A 320 13.14 35.49 -2.67
CA LEU A 320 13.03 34.39 -1.73
C LEU A 320 13.16 33.08 -2.49
N ASN A 321 14.11 32.25 -2.05
CA ASN A 321 14.37 30.94 -2.62
C ASN A 321 14.41 29.90 -1.49
N ASN A 322 13.92 28.70 -1.78
CA ASN A 322 13.96 27.57 -0.85
C ASN A 322 15.39 26.98 -0.77
N VAL A 323 15.70 26.29 0.34
CA VAL A 323 17.01 25.67 0.62
C VAL A 323 17.50 24.81 -0.55
N GLU A 324 16.72 23.82 -1.00
CA GLU A 324 17.10 22.96 -2.14
C GLU A 324 17.35 23.77 -3.42
N THR A 325 16.63 24.88 -3.61
CA THR A 325 16.86 25.76 -4.77
C THR A 325 18.24 26.41 -4.73
N LEU A 326 18.65 26.91 -3.56
CA LEU A 326 19.93 27.60 -3.37
C LEU A 326 21.11 26.62 -3.41
N ALA A 327 20.95 25.41 -2.85
CA ALA A 327 21.97 24.37 -2.87
C ALA A 327 22.37 23.91 -4.28
N ASN A 328 21.50 24.08 -5.29
CA ASN A 328 21.84 23.80 -6.69
C ASN A 328 22.73 24.86 -7.35
N VAL A 329 22.69 26.11 -6.88
CA VAL A 329 23.22 27.27 -7.61
C VAL A 329 24.74 27.18 -7.80
N GLY A 330 25.51 26.85 -6.76
CA GLY A 330 26.98 26.77 -6.85
C GLY A 330 27.44 25.78 -7.93
N GLN A 331 26.83 24.61 -7.99
CA GLN A 331 27.17 23.59 -8.99
C GLN A 331 26.71 23.97 -10.40
N ILE A 332 25.58 24.67 -10.54
CA ILE A 332 25.15 25.22 -11.84
C ILE A 332 26.19 26.24 -12.34
N MET A 333 26.68 27.14 -11.50
CA MET A 333 27.71 28.11 -11.90
C MET A 333 29.02 27.43 -12.29
N LEU A 334 29.43 26.42 -11.53
CA LEU A 334 30.67 25.70 -11.78
C LEU A 334 30.62 24.90 -13.10
N ARG A 335 29.61 24.03 -13.26
CA ARG A 335 29.51 23.04 -14.36
C ARG A 335 28.71 23.54 -15.56
N GLY A 336 27.98 24.62 -15.41
CA GLY A 336 27.16 25.26 -16.44
C GLY A 336 25.71 24.77 -16.51
N ALA A 337 24.85 25.62 -17.04
CA ALA A 337 23.41 25.42 -17.25
C ALA A 337 23.09 24.16 -18.04
N LYS A 338 23.88 23.87 -19.09
CA LYS A 338 23.70 22.66 -19.92
C LYS A 338 23.87 21.37 -19.14
N TRP A 339 24.79 21.34 -18.17
CA TRP A 339 24.96 20.17 -17.30
C TRP A 339 23.72 19.92 -16.45
N TYR A 340 23.15 20.98 -15.87
CA TYR A 340 21.93 20.86 -15.07
C TYR A 340 20.71 20.49 -15.92
N ALA A 341 20.55 21.12 -17.09
CA ALA A 341 19.44 20.89 -18.01
C ALA A 341 19.53 19.57 -18.81
N SER A 342 20.66 18.85 -18.72
CA SER A 342 20.87 17.55 -19.39
C SER A 342 20.01 16.42 -18.82
N ILE A 343 19.49 16.60 -17.61
CA ILE A 343 18.61 15.66 -16.92
C ILE A 343 17.26 16.30 -16.59
N GLY A 344 16.27 15.46 -16.36
CA GLY A 344 14.89 15.87 -16.16
C GLY A 344 14.08 15.84 -17.47
N THR A 345 12.87 16.39 -17.45
CA THR A 345 11.99 16.47 -18.62
C THR A 345 12.24 17.75 -19.43
N GLU A 346 11.50 17.96 -20.53
CA GLU A 346 11.60 19.19 -21.31
C GLU A 346 11.31 20.45 -20.47
N LYS A 347 10.28 20.41 -19.61
CA LYS A 347 9.80 21.55 -18.81
C LYS A 347 10.20 21.51 -17.33
N SER A 348 10.70 20.37 -16.87
CA SER A 348 11.12 20.16 -15.48
C SER A 348 12.56 19.65 -15.47
N LYS A 349 13.53 20.58 -15.44
CA LYS A 349 14.97 20.28 -15.48
C LYS A 349 15.56 19.91 -14.12
N GLY A 350 16.65 19.16 -14.14
CA GLY A 350 17.42 18.78 -12.96
C GLY A 350 16.82 17.62 -12.18
N THR A 351 17.20 17.52 -10.91
CA THR A 351 16.71 16.54 -9.94
C THR A 351 15.68 17.16 -9.01
N LYS A 352 14.98 16.29 -8.27
CA LYS A 352 14.18 16.63 -7.10
C LYS A 352 14.53 15.69 -5.96
N VAL A 353 14.66 16.25 -4.76
CA VAL A 353 14.77 15.46 -3.53
C VAL A 353 13.37 15.18 -2.99
N PHE A 354 13.06 13.89 -2.78
CA PHE A 354 11.84 13.44 -2.12
C PHE A 354 12.13 12.93 -0.71
N ALA A 355 11.30 13.33 0.24
CA ALA A 355 11.23 12.70 1.56
C ALA A 355 10.19 11.58 1.50
N LEU A 356 10.67 10.35 1.32
CA LEU A 356 9.85 9.16 1.12
C LEU A 356 9.43 8.61 2.48
N THR A 357 8.13 8.67 2.79
CA THR A 357 7.57 8.31 4.12
C THR A 357 6.24 7.55 3.98
N GLY A 358 5.62 7.20 5.11
CA GLY A 358 4.35 6.48 5.15
C GLY A 358 4.53 4.96 5.10
N ASP A 359 3.61 4.27 4.45
CA ASP A 359 3.58 2.81 4.35
C ASP A 359 4.54 2.28 3.26
N VAL A 360 5.85 2.56 3.41
CA VAL A 360 6.92 2.16 2.49
C VAL A 360 8.05 1.45 3.25
N ALA A 361 8.68 0.44 2.64
CA ALA A 361 9.71 -0.36 3.32
C ALA A 361 10.97 0.45 3.65
N ASN A 362 11.43 1.27 2.69
CA ASN A 362 12.66 2.05 2.80
C ASN A 362 12.35 3.54 2.92
N VAL A 363 12.05 3.99 4.14
CA VAL A 363 11.87 5.42 4.47
C VAL A 363 13.20 6.17 4.40
N GLY A 364 13.22 7.34 3.75
CA GLY A 364 14.44 8.12 3.59
C GLY A 364 14.36 9.24 2.56
N LEU A 365 15.53 9.76 2.17
CA LEU A 365 15.70 10.76 1.12
C LEU A 365 16.07 10.11 -0.22
N VAL A 366 15.30 10.47 -1.24
CA VAL A 366 15.43 9.96 -2.60
C VAL A 366 15.62 11.12 -3.55
N GLU A 367 16.83 11.30 -4.07
CA GLU A 367 17.10 12.30 -5.12
C GLU A 367 17.10 11.63 -6.50
N VAL A 368 16.14 12.01 -7.33
CA VAL A 368 15.96 11.44 -8.67
C VAL A 368 15.79 12.52 -9.72
N PRO A 369 16.10 12.23 -11.00
CA PRO A 369 15.77 13.12 -12.10
C PRO A 369 14.27 13.43 -12.15
N MET A 370 13.93 14.67 -12.46
CA MET A 370 12.54 15.06 -12.71
C MET A 370 11.94 14.18 -13.81
N GLY A 371 10.73 13.67 -13.57
CA GLY A 371 10.02 12.76 -14.48
C GLY A 371 10.28 11.27 -14.27
N THR A 372 11.07 10.89 -13.26
CA THR A 372 11.11 9.51 -12.77
C THR A 372 9.70 9.03 -12.43
N LYS A 373 9.34 7.80 -12.81
CA LYS A 373 7.99 7.25 -12.57
C LYS A 373 7.75 7.07 -11.07
N LEU A 374 6.53 7.37 -10.61
CA LEU A 374 6.14 7.20 -9.20
C LEU A 374 6.41 5.77 -8.69
N GLY A 375 6.07 4.76 -9.48
CA GLY A 375 6.27 3.36 -9.14
C GLY A 375 7.73 2.97 -8.98
N THR A 376 8.66 3.62 -9.71
CA THR A 376 10.10 3.41 -9.51
C THR A 376 10.55 3.97 -8.17
N ILE A 377 10.08 5.17 -7.80
CA ILE A 377 10.38 5.76 -6.48
C ILE A 377 9.85 4.88 -5.35
N VAL A 378 8.62 4.38 -5.45
CA VAL A 378 7.96 3.62 -4.38
C VAL A 378 8.44 2.16 -4.30
N TYR A 379 8.52 1.45 -5.42
CA TYR A 379 8.82 0.01 -5.42
C TYR A 379 10.31 -0.29 -5.62
N ASP A 380 10.98 0.39 -6.55
CA ASP A 380 12.36 0.06 -6.89
C ASP A 380 13.35 0.70 -5.90
N ILE A 381 13.12 1.96 -5.50
CA ILE A 381 13.93 2.67 -4.49
C ILE A 381 13.38 2.45 -3.08
N GLY A 382 12.07 2.68 -2.90
CA GLY A 382 11.37 2.54 -1.63
C GLY A 382 11.16 1.10 -1.13
N GLY A 383 11.46 0.08 -1.94
CA GLY A 383 11.29 -1.33 -1.56
C GLY A 383 9.82 -1.80 -1.48
N GLY A 384 8.87 -1.00 -1.97
CA GLY A 384 7.46 -1.35 -2.00
C GLY A 384 6.75 -1.17 -0.66
N ILE A 385 5.58 -1.80 -0.54
CA ILE A 385 4.70 -1.65 0.62
C ILE A 385 5.01 -2.77 1.64
N PRO A 386 5.22 -2.43 2.93
CA PRO A 386 5.49 -3.42 3.97
C PRO A 386 4.40 -4.48 4.10
N LYS A 387 4.79 -5.67 4.59
CA LYS A 387 3.89 -6.79 4.89
C LYS A 387 3.05 -7.27 3.68
N GLY A 388 3.52 -7.05 2.45
CA GLY A 388 2.85 -7.50 1.22
C GLY A 388 1.52 -6.80 0.93
N LYS A 389 1.23 -5.68 1.59
CA LYS A 389 -0.01 -4.91 1.41
C LYS A 389 -0.03 -4.21 0.06
N LYS A 390 -1.22 -3.83 -0.42
CA LYS A 390 -1.36 -3.12 -1.70
C LYS A 390 -1.16 -1.62 -1.55
N PHE A 391 -0.52 -1.00 -2.55
CA PHE A 391 -0.46 0.45 -2.70
C PHE A 391 -1.86 1.00 -3.00
N LYS A 392 -2.28 2.03 -2.27
CA LYS A 392 -3.54 2.73 -2.50
C LYS A 392 -3.32 4.07 -3.19
N ALA A 393 -2.47 4.92 -2.60
CA ALA A 393 -2.15 6.23 -3.13
C ALA A 393 -0.82 6.75 -2.57
N ALA A 394 -0.26 7.74 -3.26
CA ALA A 394 0.81 8.59 -2.75
C ALA A 394 0.28 10.03 -2.62
N GLN A 395 0.41 10.62 -1.43
CA GLN A 395 0.14 12.03 -1.22
C GLN A 395 1.41 12.80 -1.57
N LEU A 396 1.28 13.75 -2.50
CA LEU A 396 2.35 14.67 -2.91
C LEU A 396 1.89 16.10 -2.69
N GLY A 397 2.80 16.94 -2.19
CA GLY A 397 2.54 18.36 -1.99
C GLY A 397 2.24 18.78 -0.55
N GLY A 398 2.59 17.93 0.42
CA GLY A 398 2.30 18.17 1.82
C GLY A 398 0.79 18.09 2.13
N PRO A 399 0.32 18.78 3.18
CA PRO A 399 -1.05 18.66 3.67
C PRO A 399 -2.07 19.32 2.74
N SER A 400 -1.65 20.34 1.98
CA SER A 400 -2.48 20.95 0.93
C SER A 400 -2.31 20.30 -0.46
N GLY A 401 -1.61 19.17 -0.49
CA GLY A 401 -1.35 18.37 -1.69
C GLY A 401 -2.53 17.50 -2.11
N GLY A 402 -2.32 16.64 -3.10
CA GLY A 402 -3.33 15.70 -3.57
C GLY A 402 -2.83 14.26 -3.61
N CYS A 403 -3.76 13.33 -3.76
CA CYS A 403 -3.48 11.90 -3.86
C CYS A 403 -3.34 11.43 -5.29
N ILE A 404 -2.26 10.71 -5.58
CA ILE A 404 -2.06 9.98 -6.83
C ILE A 404 -2.36 8.49 -6.58
N PRO A 405 -3.42 7.92 -7.18
CA PRO A 405 -3.85 6.55 -6.93
C PRO A 405 -3.06 5.50 -7.74
N VAL A 406 -3.32 4.23 -7.44
CA VAL A 406 -2.64 3.05 -8.00
C VAL A 406 -2.57 3.00 -9.54
N GLU A 407 -3.62 3.46 -10.24
CA GLU A 407 -3.66 3.48 -11.70
C GLU A 407 -2.64 4.43 -12.34
N HIS A 408 -2.05 5.32 -11.54
CA HIS A 408 -1.08 6.33 -11.96
C HIS A 408 0.35 6.05 -11.45
N LEU A 409 0.67 4.83 -11.02
CA LEU A 409 2.04 4.43 -10.66
C LEU A 409 3.07 4.65 -11.79
N ASN A 410 2.65 4.56 -13.06
CA ASN A 410 3.54 4.84 -14.20
C ASN A 410 3.64 6.32 -14.55
N ALA A 411 2.95 7.22 -13.84
CA ALA A 411 3.01 8.64 -14.13
C ALA A 411 4.41 9.20 -13.85
N SER A 412 4.88 10.02 -14.79
CA SER A 412 6.07 10.85 -14.65
C SER A 412 5.88 11.82 -13.49
N VAL A 413 6.81 11.85 -12.53
CA VAL A 413 6.78 12.81 -11.42
C VAL A 413 7.50 14.10 -11.86
N ASP A 414 6.75 14.95 -12.56
CA ASP A 414 7.14 16.30 -12.97
C ASP A 414 6.03 17.31 -12.62
N TYR A 415 6.33 18.61 -12.67
CA TYR A 415 5.37 19.64 -12.22
C TYR A 415 4.06 19.61 -13.00
N GLU A 416 4.12 19.38 -14.31
CA GLU A 416 2.96 19.41 -15.19
C GLU A 416 2.05 18.19 -14.95
N LYS A 417 2.64 16.99 -14.92
CA LYS A 417 1.89 15.75 -14.77
C LYS A 417 1.31 15.59 -13.37
N VAL A 418 2.04 15.99 -12.33
CA VAL A 418 1.53 15.97 -10.95
C VAL A 418 0.31 16.90 -10.79
N ALA A 419 0.36 18.09 -11.39
CA ALA A 419 -0.76 19.03 -11.39
C ALA A 419 -2.00 18.49 -12.13
N GLU A 420 -1.81 17.82 -13.28
CA GLU A 420 -2.89 17.17 -14.04
C GLU A 420 -3.65 16.11 -13.21
N LEU A 421 -2.93 15.41 -12.33
CA LEU A 421 -3.47 14.41 -11.43
C LEU A 421 -4.14 15.00 -10.18
N GLY A 422 -4.16 16.33 -10.03
CA GLY A 422 -4.80 17.02 -8.90
C GLY A 422 -3.94 17.05 -7.63
N ALA A 423 -2.65 16.76 -7.74
CA ALA A 423 -1.65 16.93 -6.69
C ALA A 423 -0.73 18.12 -7.01
N ILE A 424 0.20 18.44 -6.13
CA ILE A 424 1.26 19.44 -6.38
C ILE A 424 2.60 18.88 -5.96
N MET A 425 3.69 19.35 -6.56
CA MET A 425 5.04 18.85 -6.22
C MET A 425 5.40 19.16 -4.76
N GLY A 426 5.00 20.34 -4.27
CA GLY A 426 5.35 20.83 -2.93
C GLY A 426 6.87 20.90 -2.68
N SER A 427 7.23 20.88 -1.40
CA SER A 427 8.61 20.74 -0.93
C SER A 427 9.24 19.40 -1.33
N GLY A 428 8.46 18.41 -1.76
CA GLY A 428 8.90 17.06 -2.14
C GLY A 428 8.56 15.98 -1.11
N GLY A 429 7.73 16.27 -0.11
CA GLY A 429 7.18 15.24 0.77
C GLY A 429 6.33 14.25 -0.04
N LEU A 430 6.65 12.96 0.04
CA LEU A 430 5.95 11.87 -0.63
C LEU A 430 5.52 10.84 0.42
N ILE A 431 4.24 10.89 0.79
CA ILE A 431 3.66 9.99 1.79
C ILE A 431 2.95 8.85 1.07
N VAL A 432 3.50 7.64 1.19
CA VAL A 432 2.94 6.41 0.61
C VAL A 432 1.85 5.87 1.53
N MET A 433 0.74 5.40 0.96
CA MET A 433 -0.36 4.80 1.70
C MET A 433 -0.76 3.46 1.13
N ASN A 434 -1.03 2.51 2.02
CA ASN A 434 -1.53 1.20 1.67
C ASN A 434 -3.07 1.12 1.70
N GLU A 435 -3.60 -0.05 1.37
CA GLU A 435 -5.04 -0.36 1.37
C GLU A 435 -5.72 -0.28 2.75
N ASP A 436 -4.95 -0.12 3.83
CA ASP A 436 -5.46 -0.01 5.19
C ASP A 436 -5.77 1.44 5.62
N LYS A 437 -5.49 2.44 4.77
CA LYS A 437 -5.85 3.84 5.01
C LYS A 437 -7.23 4.18 4.47
N CYS A 438 -7.99 5.03 5.15
CA CYS A 438 -9.27 5.56 4.68
C CYS A 438 -9.05 6.87 3.93
N ALA A 439 -9.55 7.00 2.69
CA ALA A 439 -9.38 8.22 1.90
C ALA A 439 -10.16 9.40 2.51
N VAL A 440 -11.33 9.14 3.09
CA VAL A 440 -12.17 10.17 3.73
C VAL A 440 -11.52 10.71 5.00
N ASP A 441 -11.03 9.84 5.88
CA ASP A 441 -10.36 10.26 7.11
C ASP A 441 -9.02 10.95 6.83
N MET A 442 -8.30 10.53 5.80
CA MET A 442 -7.11 11.25 5.36
C MET A 442 -7.45 12.66 4.86
N ALA A 443 -8.50 12.83 4.06
CA ALA A 443 -8.96 14.15 3.64
C ALA A 443 -9.36 15.01 4.84
N ARG A 444 -10.03 14.41 5.85
CA ARG A 444 -10.35 15.05 7.12
C ARG A 444 -9.08 15.49 7.86
N PHE A 445 -8.10 14.61 8.03
CA PHE A 445 -6.84 14.86 8.72
C PHE A 445 -6.05 16.02 8.09
N PHE A 446 -5.92 16.04 6.76
CA PHE A 446 -5.22 17.13 6.10
C PHE A 446 -6.01 18.44 6.12
N MET A 447 -7.35 18.38 6.05
CA MET A 447 -8.18 19.57 6.22
C MET A 447 -8.09 20.14 7.65
N ASP A 448 -7.99 19.29 8.66
CA ASP A 448 -7.77 19.65 10.07
C ASP A 448 -6.46 20.43 10.20
N PHE A 449 -5.37 19.89 9.67
CA PHE A 449 -4.07 20.58 9.63
C PHE A 449 -4.15 21.93 8.90
N CYS A 450 -4.74 21.98 7.69
CA CYS A 450 -4.86 23.24 6.95
C CYS A 450 -5.72 24.28 7.68
N GLN A 451 -6.72 23.84 8.45
CA GLN A 451 -7.56 24.71 9.25
C GLN A 451 -6.79 25.29 10.44
N ASP A 452 -6.02 24.47 11.14
CA ASP A 452 -5.21 24.88 12.28
C ASP A 452 -4.10 25.86 11.86
N GLU A 453 -3.52 25.66 10.67
CA GLU A 453 -2.46 26.51 10.12
C GLU A 453 -2.97 27.76 9.38
N SER A 454 -4.28 27.99 9.38
CA SER A 454 -4.88 29.17 8.76
C SER A 454 -4.46 30.46 9.49
N CYS A 455 -3.86 31.41 8.78
CA CYS A 455 -3.56 32.72 9.37
C CYS A 455 -4.82 33.54 9.77
N GLY A 456 -6.01 33.10 9.37
CA GLY A 456 -7.29 33.72 9.72
C GLY A 456 -7.65 34.99 8.94
N LYS A 457 -6.86 35.38 7.93
CA LYS A 457 -7.03 36.66 7.21
C LYS A 457 -8.20 36.69 6.23
N CYS A 458 -8.41 35.63 5.44
CA CYS A 458 -9.48 35.58 4.44
C CYS A 458 -10.60 34.63 4.86
N THR A 459 -11.85 35.07 4.73
CA THR A 459 -13.05 34.28 5.05
C THR A 459 -13.08 32.89 4.40
N PRO A 460 -12.77 32.69 3.10
CA PRO A 460 -12.78 31.35 2.50
C PRO A 460 -11.84 30.36 3.21
N CYS A 461 -10.64 30.79 3.61
CA CYS A 461 -9.67 29.92 4.30
C CYS A 461 -9.87 29.84 5.82
N ARG A 462 -10.65 30.75 6.43
CA ARG A 462 -10.89 30.73 7.89
C ARG A 462 -12.15 29.94 8.23
N GLU A 463 -13.23 30.20 7.48
CA GLU A 463 -14.54 29.61 7.72
C GLU A 463 -14.86 28.49 6.73
N GLY A 464 -14.43 28.61 5.47
CA GLY A 464 -14.76 27.63 4.43
C GLY A 464 -14.11 26.27 4.71
N THR A 465 -12.82 26.23 5.01
CA THR A 465 -12.09 25.01 5.39
C THR A 465 -12.63 24.39 6.68
N LYS A 466 -13.03 25.20 7.67
CA LYS A 466 -13.70 24.72 8.88
C LYS A 466 -15.00 23.99 8.56
N ARG A 467 -15.84 24.55 7.69
CA ARG A 467 -17.08 23.91 7.26
C ARG A 467 -16.83 22.61 6.48
N MET A 468 -15.79 22.57 5.64
CA MET A 468 -15.39 21.32 4.97
C MET A 468 -14.95 20.25 6.00
N LEU A 469 -14.18 20.64 7.01
CA LEU A 469 -13.75 19.77 8.10
C LEU A 469 -14.94 19.21 8.89
N ASP A 470 -15.94 20.03 9.20
CA ASP A 470 -17.16 19.61 9.89
C ASP A 470 -17.88 18.51 9.10
N ILE A 471 -18.08 18.71 7.79
CA ILE A 471 -18.74 17.73 6.90
C ILE A 471 -17.92 16.43 6.84
N LEU A 472 -16.60 16.51 6.63
CA LEU A 472 -15.73 15.33 6.60
C LEU A 472 -15.77 14.58 7.93
N THR A 473 -15.80 15.30 9.05
CA THR A 473 -15.91 14.73 10.38
C THR A 473 -17.24 13.99 10.55
N ASP A 474 -18.35 14.56 10.11
CA ASP A 474 -19.65 13.89 10.14
C ASP A 474 -19.66 12.62 9.28
N ILE A 475 -19.10 12.67 8.07
CA ILE A 475 -18.96 11.48 7.20
C ILE A 475 -18.12 10.40 7.91
N THR A 476 -16.97 10.74 8.50
CA THR A 476 -16.14 9.77 9.25
C THR A 476 -16.80 9.22 10.51
N LYS A 477 -17.82 9.90 11.05
CA LYS A 477 -18.62 9.45 12.19
C LYS A 477 -19.89 8.69 11.78
N GLY A 478 -20.07 8.39 10.49
CA GLY A 478 -21.28 7.76 9.96
C GLY A 478 -22.52 8.66 10.00
N LYS A 479 -22.34 9.98 10.13
CA LYS A 479 -23.39 11.02 10.15
C LYS A 479 -23.48 11.82 8.85
N GLY A 480 -22.78 11.38 7.81
CA GLY A 480 -22.83 11.99 6.49
C GLY A 480 -24.24 11.92 5.88
N LYS A 481 -24.53 12.85 4.97
CA LYS A 481 -25.83 13.03 4.33
C LYS A 481 -25.72 12.99 2.82
N ALA A 482 -26.81 12.60 2.16
CA ALA A 482 -26.91 12.74 0.71
C ALA A 482 -26.72 14.21 0.31
N GLY A 483 -25.86 14.47 -0.69
CA GLY A 483 -25.50 15.82 -1.13
C GLY A 483 -24.21 16.37 -0.50
N ASP A 484 -23.64 15.74 0.54
CA ASP A 484 -22.42 16.24 1.19
C ASP A 484 -21.20 16.21 0.25
N ILE A 485 -21.14 15.24 -0.67
CA ILE A 485 -20.05 15.15 -1.66
C ILE A 485 -20.10 16.36 -2.60
N GLU A 486 -21.27 16.64 -3.16
CA GLU A 486 -21.49 17.75 -4.08
C GLU A 486 -21.24 19.10 -3.40
N LEU A 487 -21.67 19.25 -2.14
CA LEU A 487 -21.41 20.44 -1.34
C LEU A 487 -19.90 20.65 -1.08
N LEU A 488 -19.16 19.58 -0.77
CA LEU A 488 -17.70 19.65 -0.61
C LEU A 488 -17.01 20.10 -1.90
N GLU A 489 -17.44 19.61 -3.06
CA GLU A 489 -16.90 20.01 -4.38
C GLU A 489 -17.17 21.48 -4.69
N GLU A 490 -18.40 21.96 -4.44
CA GLU A 490 -18.78 23.36 -4.62
C GLU A 490 -17.95 24.29 -3.72
N MET A 491 -17.91 23.98 -2.42
CA MET A 491 -17.15 24.76 -1.43
C MET A 491 -15.67 24.79 -1.76
N ALA A 492 -15.10 23.66 -2.17
CA ALA A 492 -13.72 23.58 -2.61
C ALA A 492 -13.45 24.53 -3.78
N GLY A 493 -14.32 24.55 -4.80
CA GLY A 493 -14.21 25.48 -5.92
C GLY A 493 -14.19 26.96 -5.48
N VAL A 494 -15.08 27.35 -4.58
CA VAL A 494 -15.14 28.72 -4.04
C VAL A 494 -13.87 29.08 -3.27
N ILE A 495 -13.41 28.20 -2.38
CA ILE A 495 -12.22 28.45 -1.55
C ILE A 495 -10.98 28.61 -2.43
N LYS A 496 -10.79 27.73 -3.42
CA LYS A 496 -9.65 27.81 -4.34
C LYS A 496 -9.61 29.13 -5.11
N ASN A 497 -10.77 29.64 -5.53
CA ASN A 497 -10.85 30.86 -6.33
C ASN A 497 -10.76 32.15 -5.50
N ALA A 498 -11.22 32.12 -4.24
CA ALA A 498 -11.35 33.32 -3.41
C ALA A 498 -10.24 33.49 -2.35
N ALA A 499 -9.43 32.46 -2.08
CA ALA A 499 -8.36 32.53 -1.10
C ALA A 499 -7.19 33.44 -1.55
N LEU A 500 -6.64 34.21 -0.61
CA LEU A 500 -5.58 35.20 -0.87
C LEU A 500 -4.21 34.60 -1.17
N CYS A 501 -3.89 33.45 -0.59
CA CYS A 501 -2.56 32.85 -0.64
C CYS A 501 -2.60 31.37 -1.03
N GLY A 502 -1.43 30.81 -1.29
CA GLY A 502 -1.27 29.42 -1.73
C GLY A 502 -1.95 28.41 -0.82
N LEU A 503 -1.77 28.51 0.51
CA LEU A 503 -2.38 27.59 1.49
C LEU A 503 -3.89 27.48 1.30
N GLY A 504 -4.63 28.60 1.29
CA GLY A 504 -6.07 28.56 1.09
C GLY A 504 -6.47 28.10 -0.31
N GLN A 505 -5.66 28.41 -1.33
CA GLN A 505 -5.91 27.99 -2.71
C GLN A 505 -5.68 26.49 -2.94
N THR A 506 -4.86 25.84 -2.12
CA THR A 506 -4.53 24.42 -2.25
C THR A 506 -5.14 23.55 -1.16
N ALA A 507 -5.57 24.10 -0.02
CA ALA A 507 -6.19 23.36 1.08
C ALA A 507 -7.36 22.43 0.66
N PRO A 508 -8.16 22.73 -0.38
CA PRO A 508 -9.20 21.80 -0.85
C PRO A 508 -8.70 20.64 -1.74
N ASN A 509 -7.45 20.64 -2.20
CA ASN A 509 -6.88 19.58 -3.04
C ASN A 509 -6.96 18.15 -2.47
N PRO A 510 -6.64 17.89 -1.18
CA PRO A 510 -6.76 16.53 -0.64
C PRO A 510 -8.21 16.04 -0.77
N VAL A 511 -9.19 16.89 -0.47
CA VAL A 511 -10.63 16.57 -0.58
C VAL A 511 -11.05 16.32 -2.04
N LEU A 512 -10.68 17.21 -2.96
CA LEU A 512 -11.04 17.06 -4.37
C LEU A 512 -10.41 15.82 -5.00
N SER A 513 -9.13 15.55 -4.69
CA SER A 513 -8.44 14.37 -5.22
C SER A 513 -9.01 13.07 -4.65
N THR A 514 -9.36 13.03 -3.37
CA THR A 514 -9.98 11.83 -2.78
C THR A 514 -11.40 11.60 -3.26
N ILE A 515 -12.20 12.64 -3.46
CA ILE A 515 -13.52 12.49 -4.11
C ILE A 515 -13.34 11.97 -5.54
N ARG A 516 -12.41 12.54 -6.32
CA ARG A 516 -12.15 12.13 -7.71
C ARG A 516 -11.80 10.66 -7.84
N TYR A 517 -10.91 10.15 -6.99
CA TYR A 517 -10.33 8.79 -7.14
C TYR A 517 -10.95 7.75 -6.21
N PHE A 518 -11.51 8.17 -5.08
CA PHE A 518 -12.04 7.28 -4.03
C PHE A 518 -13.49 7.63 -3.66
N LYS A 519 -14.29 8.16 -4.61
CA LYS A 519 -15.72 8.49 -4.40
C LYS A 519 -16.50 7.36 -3.72
N LYS A 520 -16.24 6.10 -4.12
CA LYS A 520 -16.90 4.93 -3.54
C LYS A 520 -16.71 4.84 -2.02
N GLU A 521 -15.57 5.26 -1.49
CA GLU A 521 -15.38 5.28 -0.02
C GLU A 521 -16.27 6.32 0.66
N TYR A 522 -16.48 7.49 0.05
CA TYR A 522 -17.45 8.47 0.56
C TYR A 522 -18.87 7.93 0.53
N GLU A 523 -19.26 7.27 -0.57
CA GLU A 523 -20.59 6.66 -0.72
C GLU A 523 -20.82 5.56 0.32
N GLU A 524 -19.83 4.71 0.59
CA GLU A 524 -19.92 3.69 1.65
C GLU A 524 -20.06 4.30 3.05
N HIS A 525 -19.40 5.43 3.33
CA HIS A 525 -19.53 6.11 4.62
C HIS A 525 -20.92 6.75 4.78
N ILE A 526 -21.47 7.33 3.71
CA ILE A 526 -22.74 8.08 3.72
C ILE A 526 -23.94 7.13 3.69
N TYR A 527 -23.93 6.13 2.81
CA TYR A 527 -25.10 5.30 2.53
C TYR A 527 -25.06 3.92 3.20
N GLU A 528 -23.86 3.36 3.41
CA GLU A 528 -23.70 2.04 4.02
C GLU A 528 -23.24 2.13 5.48
N HIS A 529 -22.91 3.33 5.98
CA HIS A 529 -22.28 3.55 7.28
C HIS A 529 -21.08 2.63 7.51
N ARG A 530 -20.29 2.40 6.45
CA ARG A 530 -19.22 1.38 6.42
C ARG A 530 -17.88 1.98 6.05
N CYS A 531 -16.87 1.79 6.92
CA CYS A 531 -15.48 2.12 6.61
C CYS A 531 -14.68 0.87 6.20
N ARG A 532 -14.49 0.62 4.90
CA ARG A 532 -13.71 -0.56 4.43
C ARG A 532 -12.30 -0.67 5.01
N ALA A 533 -11.68 0.48 5.33
CA ALA A 533 -10.32 0.55 5.84
C ALA A 533 -10.23 0.27 7.36
N THR A 534 -11.38 0.20 8.06
CA THR A 534 -11.47 0.05 9.53
C THR A 534 -10.77 1.17 10.32
N VAL A 535 -10.68 2.38 9.76
CA VAL A 535 -10.07 3.54 10.45
C VAL A 535 -11.09 4.29 11.29
N CYS A 536 -12.27 4.54 10.73
CA CYS A 536 -13.35 5.29 11.36
C CYS A 536 -14.11 4.44 12.40
N SER A 537 -13.61 4.39 13.64
CA SER A 537 -14.12 3.51 14.71
C SER A 537 -15.60 3.70 15.07
N ALA A 538 -16.14 4.90 14.87
CA ALA A 538 -17.54 5.20 15.19
C ALA A 538 -18.56 4.39 14.37
N MET A 539 -18.14 3.72 13.29
CA MET A 539 -19.00 2.96 12.39
C MET A 539 -19.02 1.45 12.66
N TYR A 540 -18.23 0.94 13.60
CA TYR A 540 -18.17 -0.50 13.85
C TYR A 540 -17.80 -0.85 15.30
N LYS A 541 -18.23 -2.03 15.76
CA LYS A 541 -17.89 -2.54 17.11
C LYS A 541 -16.46 -3.07 17.19
N SER A 542 -16.07 -3.94 16.26
CA SER A 542 -14.72 -4.48 16.20
C SER A 542 -14.20 -4.60 14.76
N PRO A 543 -12.89 -4.38 14.49
CA PRO A 543 -12.36 -4.45 13.13
C PRO A 543 -12.51 -5.83 12.48
N CYS A 544 -12.36 -6.89 13.27
CA CYS A 544 -12.47 -8.27 12.78
C CYS A 544 -13.89 -8.60 12.32
N GLN A 545 -14.92 -8.17 13.07
CA GLN A 545 -16.32 -8.34 12.70
C GLN A 545 -16.64 -7.52 11.45
N HIS A 546 -16.25 -6.24 11.46
CA HIS A 546 -16.50 -5.31 10.35
C HIS A 546 -15.93 -5.79 9.02
N THR A 547 -14.73 -6.38 9.04
CA THR A 547 -14.04 -6.85 7.83
C THR A 547 -14.63 -8.18 7.31
N CYS A 548 -15.34 -8.92 8.14
CA CYS A 548 -16.00 -10.15 7.74
C CYS A 548 -17.22 -9.83 6.85
N PRO A 549 -17.35 -10.39 5.63
CA PRO A 549 -18.51 -10.13 4.76
C PRO A 549 -19.87 -10.54 5.33
N ILE A 550 -19.88 -11.36 6.38
CA ILE A 550 -21.09 -11.80 7.10
C ILE A 550 -21.17 -11.28 8.53
N GLU A 551 -20.31 -10.31 8.88
CA GLU A 551 -20.31 -9.61 10.17
C GLU A 551 -20.36 -10.53 11.41
N MET A 552 -19.66 -11.66 11.32
CA MET A 552 -19.57 -12.66 12.38
C MET A 552 -19.06 -12.04 13.68
N ASP A 553 -19.70 -12.38 14.80
CA ASP A 553 -19.33 -11.87 16.12
C ASP A 553 -18.08 -12.59 16.67
N ILE A 554 -16.94 -12.21 16.09
CA ILE A 554 -15.64 -12.81 16.36
C ILE A 554 -15.18 -12.63 17.81
N PRO A 555 -15.24 -11.42 18.39
CA PRO A 555 -14.81 -11.25 19.77
C PRO A 555 -15.59 -12.12 20.76
N SER A 556 -16.91 -12.26 20.55
CA SER A 556 -17.77 -13.04 21.45
C SER A 556 -17.43 -14.53 21.46
N TYR A 557 -17.31 -15.19 20.31
CA TYR A 557 -16.97 -16.62 20.31
C TYR A 557 -15.54 -16.87 20.79
N ILE A 558 -14.59 -15.94 20.56
CA ILE A 558 -13.23 -16.06 21.10
C ILE A 558 -13.25 -15.95 22.62
N ALA A 559 -14.04 -15.03 23.19
CA ALA A 559 -14.22 -14.93 24.63
C ALA A 559 -14.82 -16.21 25.22
N LEU A 560 -15.76 -16.86 24.52
CA LEU A 560 -16.34 -18.14 24.95
C LEU A 560 -15.34 -19.32 24.86
N ILE A 561 -14.39 -19.31 23.92
CA ILE A 561 -13.28 -20.28 23.90
C ILE A 561 -12.45 -20.17 25.19
N ARG A 562 -12.13 -18.94 25.63
CA ARG A 562 -11.35 -18.70 26.86
C ARG A 562 -11.99 -19.32 28.10
N GLU A 563 -13.31 -19.25 28.19
CA GLU A 563 -14.09 -19.85 29.29
C GLU A 563 -14.36 -21.36 29.12
N GLY A 564 -13.96 -21.95 27.99
CA GLY A 564 -14.27 -23.36 27.69
C GLY A 564 -15.75 -23.62 27.33
N ARG A 565 -16.51 -22.60 26.93
CA ARG A 565 -17.93 -22.68 26.55
C ARG A 565 -18.11 -22.87 25.04
N PHE A 566 -17.67 -24.01 24.54
CA PHE A 566 -17.55 -24.23 23.09
C PHE A 566 -18.89 -24.38 22.37
N GLU A 567 -19.91 -24.94 23.02
CA GLU A 567 -21.27 -25.06 22.48
C GLU A 567 -21.90 -23.69 22.25
N ASP A 568 -21.73 -22.77 23.21
CA ASP A 568 -22.20 -21.40 23.08
C ASP A 568 -21.43 -20.67 21.98
N ALA A 569 -20.12 -20.88 21.88
CA ALA A 569 -19.30 -20.36 20.80
C ALA A 569 -19.81 -20.84 19.42
N TYR A 570 -20.20 -22.13 19.31
CA TYR A 570 -20.77 -22.68 18.08
C TYR A 570 -22.12 -22.03 17.75
N LYS A 571 -23.01 -21.83 18.73
CA LYS A 571 -24.26 -21.10 18.51
C LYS A 571 -24.03 -19.70 17.95
N ILE A 572 -23.05 -18.95 18.48
CA ILE A 572 -22.65 -17.63 17.96
C ILE A 572 -22.21 -17.71 16.50
N LEU A 573 -21.38 -18.71 16.14
CA LEU A 573 -20.94 -18.90 14.75
C LEU A 573 -22.13 -19.10 13.78
N LEU A 574 -23.12 -19.89 14.18
CA LEU A 574 -24.28 -20.23 13.34
C LEU A 574 -25.26 -19.06 13.14
N GLN A 575 -25.15 -17.97 13.91
CA GLN A 575 -26.03 -16.81 13.74
C GLN A 575 -25.90 -16.19 12.35
N THR A 576 -24.67 -16.06 11.85
CA THR A 576 -24.39 -15.49 10.53
C THR A 576 -23.63 -16.42 9.60
N ASN A 577 -23.10 -17.55 10.06
CA ASN A 577 -22.38 -18.47 9.21
C ASN A 577 -23.11 -19.83 9.09
N PRO A 578 -23.67 -20.17 7.92
CA PRO A 578 -24.20 -21.50 7.67
C PRO A 578 -23.11 -22.58 7.50
N PHE A 579 -21.86 -22.19 7.28
CA PHE A 579 -20.74 -23.10 7.00
C PHE A 579 -19.53 -22.86 7.93
N PRO A 580 -19.68 -22.88 9.27
CA PRO A 580 -18.59 -22.55 10.17
C PRO A 580 -17.42 -23.54 10.10
N SER A 581 -17.68 -24.84 9.90
CA SER A 581 -16.68 -25.90 9.84
C SER A 581 -15.88 -25.83 8.54
N VAL A 582 -16.55 -25.53 7.42
CA VAL A 582 -15.91 -25.21 6.13
C VAL A 582 -15.06 -23.95 6.26
N CYS A 583 -15.62 -22.88 6.84
CA CYS A 583 -14.90 -21.62 7.04
C CYS A 583 -13.74 -21.72 8.04
N GLY A 584 -13.70 -22.77 8.86
CA GLY A 584 -12.54 -23.11 9.70
C GLY A 584 -11.37 -23.70 8.90
N ARG A 585 -11.63 -24.22 7.69
CA ARG A 585 -10.64 -24.93 6.86
C ARG A 585 -10.20 -24.14 5.63
N VAL A 586 -11.13 -23.47 4.95
CA VAL A 586 -10.87 -22.89 3.62
C VAL A 586 -11.13 -21.39 3.51
N CYS A 587 -11.50 -20.71 4.59
CA CYS A 587 -11.69 -19.25 4.59
C CYS A 587 -10.34 -18.53 4.42
N ASP A 588 -10.36 -17.46 3.63
CA ASP A 588 -9.26 -16.51 3.40
C ASP A 588 -9.05 -15.52 4.56
N HIS A 589 -9.81 -15.68 5.65
CA HIS A 589 -9.58 -15.04 6.93
C HIS A 589 -9.38 -13.52 6.89
N LYS A 590 -10.18 -12.80 6.09
CA LYS A 590 -10.17 -11.31 6.00
C LYS A 590 -10.19 -10.63 7.37
N CYS A 591 -10.86 -11.23 8.36
CA CYS A 591 -10.90 -10.75 9.74
C CYS A 591 -9.53 -10.62 10.43
N GLN A 592 -8.52 -11.40 10.02
CA GLN A 592 -7.16 -11.32 10.56
C GLN A 592 -6.39 -10.12 9.99
N SER A 593 -6.70 -9.72 8.75
CA SER A 593 -5.97 -8.67 8.02
C SER A 593 -6.03 -7.28 8.68
N LYS A 594 -7.04 -7.05 9.53
CA LYS A 594 -7.32 -5.81 10.29
C LYS A 594 -7.33 -6.01 11.80
N CYS A 595 -6.84 -7.15 12.28
CA CYS A 595 -6.79 -7.41 13.72
C CYS A 595 -5.84 -6.41 14.40
N ARG A 596 -6.31 -5.68 15.41
CA ARG A 596 -5.47 -4.69 16.14
C ARG A 596 -4.24 -5.31 16.81
N ARG A 597 -4.30 -6.60 17.14
CA ARG A 597 -3.15 -7.33 17.69
C ARG A 597 -1.95 -7.32 16.74
N GLY A 598 -2.18 -7.31 15.42
CA GLY A 598 -1.12 -7.23 14.41
C GLY A 598 -0.35 -5.89 14.34
N ASN A 599 -0.75 -4.89 15.14
CA ASN A 599 0.03 -3.66 15.35
C ASN A 599 1.05 -3.80 16.50
N MET A 600 0.87 -4.80 17.37
CA MET A 600 1.77 -5.13 18.47
C MET A 600 2.68 -6.30 18.07
N ASP A 601 2.09 -7.44 17.68
CA ASP A 601 2.80 -8.61 17.17
C ASP A 601 2.13 -9.19 15.90
N GLU A 602 1.62 -10.41 15.96
CA GLU A 602 0.93 -11.10 14.87
C GLU A 602 -0.59 -11.15 15.11
N PRO A 603 -1.43 -11.13 14.06
CA PRO A 603 -2.87 -11.21 14.23
C PRO A 603 -3.29 -12.52 14.92
N LEU A 604 -4.53 -12.57 15.43
CA LEU A 604 -5.12 -13.80 15.94
C LEU A 604 -5.33 -14.84 14.82
N ALA A 605 -5.16 -16.12 15.12
CA ALA A 605 -5.47 -17.26 14.26
C ALA A 605 -6.98 -17.56 14.21
N ILE A 606 -7.78 -16.56 13.83
CA ILE A 606 -9.24 -16.58 13.86
C ILE A 606 -9.83 -17.72 13.01
N LYS A 607 -9.22 -18.04 11.86
CA LYS A 607 -9.60 -19.21 11.03
C LYS A 607 -9.58 -20.49 11.87
N PHE A 608 -8.50 -20.70 12.59
CA PHE A 608 -8.22 -21.93 13.33
C PHE A 608 -8.96 -22.02 14.66
N LEU A 609 -9.19 -20.89 15.34
CA LEU A 609 -10.10 -20.84 16.49
C LEU A 609 -11.53 -21.24 16.12
N LYS A 610 -12.01 -20.80 14.95
CA LYS A 610 -13.31 -21.24 14.41
C LYS A 610 -13.35 -22.75 14.20
N ARG A 611 -12.31 -23.31 13.56
CA ARG A 611 -12.19 -24.75 13.35
C ARG A 611 -12.17 -25.52 14.66
N PHE A 612 -11.40 -25.04 15.64
CA PHE A 612 -11.32 -25.65 16.95
C PHE A 612 -12.70 -25.80 17.59
N ILE A 613 -13.55 -24.75 17.52
CA ILE A 613 -14.93 -24.82 18.01
C ILE A 613 -15.69 -25.95 17.31
N THR A 614 -15.72 -25.97 15.97
CA THR A 614 -16.56 -26.93 15.23
C THR A 614 -16.07 -28.37 15.29
N ASP A 615 -14.77 -28.57 15.53
CA ASP A 615 -14.18 -29.91 15.66
C ASP A 615 -14.37 -30.48 17.09
N ASN A 616 -14.58 -29.64 18.12
CA ASN A 616 -14.61 -30.07 19.54
C ASN A 616 -15.96 -29.85 20.24
N ALA A 617 -16.84 -28.98 19.74
CA ALA A 617 -18.15 -28.73 20.33
C ALA A 617 -19.23 -29.65 19.73
N SER A 618 -20.25 -29.97 20.52
CA SER A 618 -21.43 -30.67 20.01
C SER A 618 -22.17 -29.77 19.01
N ARG A 619 -22.33 -30.26 17.78
CA ARG A 619 -23.08 -29.56 16.74
C ARG A 619 -24.54 -29.34 17.16
N PRO A 620 -25.05 -28.09 17.18
CA PRO A 620 -26.44 -27.81 17.49
C PRO A 620 -27.41 -28.55 16.56
N LYS A 621 -28.50 -29.09 17.11
CA LYS A 621 -29.52 -29.77 16.31
C LYS A 621 -30.34 -28.73 15.52
N THR A 622 -30.58 -29.04 14.25
CA THR A 622 -31.43 -28.23 13.38
C THR A 622 -32.82 -28.83 13.27
N GLU A 623 -33.86 -28.02 13.49
CA GLU A 623 -35.26 -28.45 13.42
C GLU A 623 -35.94 -27.90 12.16
N ALA A 624 -36.92 -28.64 11.64
CA ALA A 624 -37.68 -28.22 10.47
C ALA A 624 -38.50 -26.95 10.76
N VAL A 625 -38.46 -26.00 9.83
CA VAL A 625 -39.21 -24.76 9.94
C VAL A 625 -40.54 -24.91 9.19
N PRO A 626 -41.69 -24.53 9.77
CA PRO A 626 -42.96 -24.59 9.06
C PRO A 626 -42.98 -23.59 7.89
N VAL A 627 -43.51 -24.03 6.75
CA VAL A 627 -43.80 -23.13 5.62
C VAL A 627 -45.02 -22.28 5.99
N THR A 628 -44.79 -20.98 6.20
CA THR A 628 -45.83 -20.00 6.58
C THR A 628 -46.14 -19.00 5.47
N ARG A 629 -45.32 -18.96 4.42
CA ARG A 629 -45.45 -18.05 3.27
C ARG A 629 -46.05 -18.78 2.07
N LYS A 630 -46.82 -18.06 1.26
CA LYS A 630 -47.48 -18.63 0.06
C LYS A 630 -46.53 -18.70 -1.15
N GLU A 631 -45.58 -17.77 -1.21
CA GLU A 631 -44.61 -17.63 -2.29
C GLU A 631 -43.61 -18.79 -2.27
N LYS A 632 -43.32 -19.31 -3.45
CA LYS A 632 -42.33 -20.36 -3.67
C LYS A 632 -41.09 -19.78 -4.33
N ILE A 633 -39.92 -20.15 -3.82
CA ILE A 633 -38.65 -19.60 -4.28
C ILE A 633 -37.80 -20.71 -4.90
N ALA A 634 -37.31 -20.48 -6.11
CA ALA A 634 -36.34 -21.34 -6.77
C ALA A 634 -34.94 -20.74 -6.65
N VAL A 635 -33.99 -21.53 -6.17
CA VAL A 635 -32.57 -21.19 -6.15
C VAL A 635 -31.86 -22.04 -7.19
N ILE A 636 -31.15 -21.42 -8.13
CA ILE A 636 -30.43 -22.12 -9.20
C ILE A 636 -28.94 -22.10 -8.87
N GLY A 637 -28.41 -23.26 -8.48
CA GLY A 637 -27.04 -23.48 -8.01
C GLY A 637 -26.99 -23.81 -6.51
N ALA A 638 -26.43 -24.97 -6.16
CA ALA A 638 -26.29 -25.40 -4.76
C ALA A 638 -24.88 -25.10 -4.19
N GLY A 639 -24.29 -23.96 -4.57
CA GLY A 639 -23.05 -23.44 -3.97
C GLY A 639 -23.28 -22.71 -2.64
N PRO A 640 -22.22 -22.18 -2.01
CA PRO A 640 -22.32 -21.46 -0.74
C PRO A 640 -23.32 -20.29 -0.78
N ALA A 641 -23.36 -19.52 -1.87
CA ALA A 641 -24.32 -18.43 -2.02
C ALA A 641 -25.77 -18.92 -2.08
N GLY A 642 -26.06 -19.90 -2.94
CA GLY A 642 -27.41 -20.45 -3.11
C GLY A 642 -27.93 -21.15 -1.85
N LEU A 643 -27.10 -21.98 -1.21
CA LEU A 643 -27.47 -22.69 0.02
C LEU A 643 -27.68 -21.73 1.20
N THR A 644 -26.90 -20.66 1.29
CA THR A 644 -27.09 -19.62 2.31
C THR A 644 -28.42 -18.89 2.11
N ALA A 645 -28.71 -18.46 0.88
CA ALA A 645 -29.99 -17.82 0.57
C ALA A 645 -31.17 -18.76 0.86
N ALA A 646 -31.04 -20.05 0.51
CA ALA A 646 -32.06 -21.05 0.76
C ALA A 646 -32.35 -21.26 2.25
N ARG A 647 -31.29 -21.36 3.07
CA ARG A 647 -31.40 -21.42 4.53
C ARG A 647 -32.14 -20.21 5.08
N ASP A 648 -31.70 -19.01 4.74
CA ASP A 648 -32.23 -17.77 5.30
C ASP A 648 -33.68 -17.51 4.89
N LEU A 649 -34.06 -17.89 3.67
CA LEU A 649 -35.44 -17.83 3.19
C LEU A 649 -36.32 -18.91 3.86
N ALA A 650 -35.80 -20.12 4.08
CA ALA A 650 -36.52 -21.16 4.82
C ALA A 650 -36.80 -20.72 6.27
N LEU A 651 -35.82 -20.11 6.95
CA LEU A 651 -35.99 -19.52 8.29
C LEU A 651 -37.05 -18.41 8.34
N ARG A 652 -37.32 -17.73 7.21
CA ARG A 652 -38.40 -16.74 7.06
C ARG A 652 -39.75 -17.35 6.68
N GLY A 653 -39.84 -18.68 6.58
CA GLY A 653 -41.06 -19.43 6.32
C GLY A 653 -41.40 -19.66 4.85
N TYR A 654 -40.47 -19.39 3.92
CA TYR A 654 -40.68 -19.65 2.49
C TYR A 654 -40.46 -21.12 2.14
N LYS A 655 -41.22 -21.62 1.16
CA LYS A 655 -40.90 -22.90 0.52
C LYS A 655 -39.80 -22.69 -0.52
N VAL A 656 -38.62 -23.28 -0.27
CA VAL A 656 -37.45 -23.12 -1.14
C VAL A 656 -37.07 -24.44 -1.80
N THR A 657 -36.84 -24.41 -3.10
CA THR A 657 -36.26 -25.52 -3.86
C THR A 657 -34.97 -25.07 -4.53
N VAL A 658 -33.88 -25.79 -4.27
CA VAL A 658 -32.55 -25.57 -4.87
C VAL A 658 -32.36 -26.56 -6.02
N PHE A 659 -31.95 -26.06 -7.19
CA PHE A 659 -31.65 -26.84 -8.38
C PHE A 659 -30.14 -26.91 -8.60
N GLU A 660 -29.60 -28.12 -8.74
CA GLU A 660 -28.17 -28.38 -8.94
C GLU A 660 -27.98 -29.31 -10.14
N GLU A 661 -27.13 -28.91 -11.09
CA GLU A 661 -26.84 -29.71 -12.29
C GLU A 661 -26.04 -30.97 -11.94
N LEU A 662 -25.20 -30.92 -10.91
CA LEU A 662 -24.33 -32.01 -10.52
C LEU A 662 -25.00 -32.97 -9.53
N ASN A 663 -24.33 -34.10 -9.28
CA ASN A 663 -24.85 -35.19 -8.44
C ASN A 663 -24.67 -34.96 -6.93
N LYS A 664 -24.10 -33.82 -6.51
CA LYS A 664 -23.93 -33.40 -5.12
C LYS A 664 -24.03 -31.88 -4.99
N ALA A 665 -24.61 -31.43 -3.87
CA ALA A 665 -24.65 -30.03 -3.47
C ALA A 665 -23.31 -29.59 -2.85
N GLY A 666 -23.09 -28.28 -2.79
CA GLY A 666 -21.89 -27.62 -2.24
C GLY A 666 -21.09 -26.82 -3.26
N GLY A 667 -21.43 -26.91 -4.56
CA GLY A 667 -20.79 -26.12 -5.63
C GLY A 667 -19.26 -26.26 -5.62
N MET A 668 -18.54 -25.14 -5.78
CA MET A 668 -17.08 -25.13 -5.81
C MET A 668 -16.41 -25.63 -4.51
N LEU A 669 -17.13 -25.71 -3.37
CA LEU A 669 -16.60 -26.33 -2.15
C LEU A 669 -16.38 -27.84 -2.32
N VAL A 670 -17.26 -28.52 -3.05
CA VAL A 670 -17.09 -29.94 -3.39
C VAL A 670 -16.18 -30.10 -4.61
N TRP A 671 -16.44 -29.30 -5.64
CA TRP A 671 -15.91 -29.54 -6.97
C TRP A 671 -14.55 -28.89 -7.22
N GLY A 672 -14.25 -27.80 -6.54
CA GLY A 672 -13.00 -27.05 -6.70
C GLY A 672 -11.97 -27.28 -5.59
N ILE A 673 -12.37 -27.74 -4.41
CA ILE A 673 -11.47 -27.93 -3.27
C ILE A 673 -11.23 -29.43 -3.02
N PRO A 674 -9.97 -29.90 -2.97
CA PRO A 674 -9.65 -31.29 -2.68
C PRO A 674 -10.05 -31.76 -1.26
N SER A 675 -10.29 -33.06 -1.11
CA SER A 675 -10.71 -33.72 0.13
C SER A 675 -9.73 -33.54 1.31
N TYR A 676 -8.42 -33.44 1.03
CA TYR A 676 -7.39 -33.22 2.06
C TYR A 676 -7.40 -31.81 2.68
N ARG A 677 -8.10 -30.85 2.06
CA ARG A 677 -8.33 -29.49 2.61
C ARG A 677 -9.75 -29.36 3.17
N LEU A 678 -10.73 -29.94 2.48
CA LEU A 678 -12.12 -29.92 2.90
C LEU A 678 -12.73 -31.33 2.85
N PRO A 679 -12.75 -32.05 3.98
CA PRO A 679 -13.35 -33.37 4.06
C PRO A 679 -14.82 -33.37 3.68
N ARG A 680 -15.24 -34.37 2.90
CA ARG A 680 -16.59 -34.42 2.29
C ARG A 680 -17.70 -34.58 3.32
N ASN A 681 -17.44 -35.36 4.38
CA ASN A 681 -18.39 -35.56 5.47
C ASN A 681 -18.65 -34.28 6.28
N ILE A 682 -17.64 -33.42 6.44
CA ILE A 682 -17.77 -32.14 7.17
C ILE A 682 -18.73 -31.21 6.42
N LEU A 683 -18.49 -31.00 5.13
CA LEU A 683 -19.37 -30.20 4.29
C LEU A 683 -20.77 -30.81 4.16
N GLN A 684 -20.86 -32.13 4.00
CA GLN A 684 -22.16 -32.81 3.88
C GLN A 684 -23.02 -32.57 5.11
N GLY A 685 -22.46 -32.65 6.32
CA GLY A 685 -23.24 -32.35 7.53
C GLY A 685 -23.81 -30.92 7.54
N GLU A 686 -23.08 -29.91 7.04
CA GLU A 686 -23.57 -28.51 6.90
C GLU A 686 -24.66 -28.35 5.85
N ILE A 687 -24.62 -29.15 4.80
CA ILE A 687 -25.72 -29.24 3.83
C ILE A 687 -26.92 -29.94 4.45
N ASP A 688 -26.71 -31.00 5.22
CA ASP A 688 -27.77 -31.78 5.88
C ASP A 688 -28.58 -30.90 6.84
N ASP A 689 -27.92 -30.03 7.62
CA ASP A 689 -28.59 -29.04 8.47
C ASP A 689 -29.50 -28.10 7.66
N ILE A 690 -29.05 -27.64 6.49
CA ILE A 690 -29.87 -26.79 5.61
C ILE A 690 -31.09 -27.56 5.10
N THR A 691 -30.93 -28.83 4.73
CA THR A 691 -32.06 -29.67 4.30
C THR A 691 -33.01 -29.98 5.46
N ALA A 692 -32.49 -30.11 6.69
CA ALA A 692 -33.29 -30.37 7.90
C ALA A 692 -34.25 -29.22 8.21
N LEU A 693 -33.96 -27.98 7.78
CA LEU A 693 -34.88 -26.84 7.87
C LEU A 693 -36.12 -26.98 6.96
N GLY A 694 -36.11 -27.91 5.99
CA GLY A 694 -37.17 -28.09 5.01
C GLY A 694 -36.83 -27.61 3.59
N VAL A 695 -35.56 -27.29 3.31
CA VAL A 695 -35.09 -26.93 1.97
C VAL A 695 -35.01 -28.19 1.09
N GLU A 696 -35.68 -28.16 -0.07
CA GLU A 696 -35.62 -29.24 -1.06
C GLU A 696 -34.44 -29.02 -2.01
N ILE A 697 -33.51 -29.98 -2.12
CA ILE A 697 -32.41 -29.92 -3.09
C ILE A 697 -32.62 -30.97 -4.19
N ARG A 698 -32.75 -30.50 -5.44
CA ARG A 698 -32.88 -31.33 -6.65
C ARG A 698 -31.56 -31.40 -7.39
N LEU A 699 -30.87 -32.52 -7.20
CA LEU A 699 -29.60 -32.86 -7.86
C LEU A 699 -29.84 -33.35 -9.30
N ASN A 700 -28.78 -33.36 -10.12
CA ASN A 700 -28.83 -33.79 -11.53
C ASN A 700 -29.90 -33.07 -12.37
N THR A 701 -30.19 -31.81 -12.05
CA THR A 701 -31.25 -31.02 -12.70
C THR A 701 -30.70 -29.69 -13.18
N ARG A 702 -30.38 -29.58 -14.47
CA ARG A 702 -29.97 -28.33 -15.12
C ARG A 702 -31.18 -27.55 -15.62
N VAL A 703 -31.41 -26.37 -15.05
CA VAL A 703 -32.42 -25.43 -15.56
C VAL A 703 -32.05 -24.97 -16.97
N GLY A 704 -33.02 -24.96 -17.89
CA GLY A 704 -32.84 -24.72 -19.32
C GLY A 704 -32.67 -26.00 -20.16
N ARG A 705 -32.25 -27.12 -19.56
CA ARG A 705 -32.09 -28.43 -20.25
C ARG A 705 -33.08 -29.48 -19.73
N ASP A 706 -33.02 -29.78 -18.45
CA ASP A 706 -33.80 -30.85 -17.81
C ASP A 706 -35.16 -30.33 -17.32
N ILE A 707 -35.22 -29.05 -16.92
CA ILE A 707 -36.44 -28.30 -16.66
C ILE A 707 -36.37 -26.96 -17.41
N SER A 708 -37.41 -26.60 -18.17
CA SER A 708 -37.41 -25.36 -18.94
C SER A 708 -37.67 -24.13 -18.06
N PHE A 709 -37.18 -22.96 -18.48
CA PHE A 709 -37.50 -21.69 -17.80
C PHE A 709 -39.02 -21.42 -17.77
N ALA A 710 -39.75 -21.77 -18.82
CA ALA A 710 -41.21 -21.62 -18.82
C ALA A 710 -41.90 -22.49 -17.75
N GLN A 711 -41.37 -23.69 -17.49
CA GLN A 711 -41.90 -24.56 -16.44
C GLN A 711 -41.54 -24.03 -15.04
N ILE A 712 -40.29 -23.62 -14.83
CA ILE A 712 -39.86 -23.10 -13.51
C ILE A 712 -40.57 -21.78 -13.16
N GLU A 713 -40.83 -20.91 -14.15
CA GLU A 713 -41.58 -19.66 -13.98
C GLU A 713 -43.06 -19.84 -13.63
N LYS A 714 -43.61 -21.03 -13.94
CA LYS A 714 -44.97 -21.44 -13.58
C LYS A 714 -45.03 -22.02 -12.16
N ASP A 715 -43.98 -22.73 -11.75
CA ASP A 715 -43.96 -23.47 -10.48
C ASP A 715 -43.48 -22.62 -9.29
N PHE A 716 -42.74 -21.54 -9.55
CA PHE A 716 -42.13 -20.66 -8.55
C PHE A 716 -42.40 -19.19 -8.84
N ASP A 717 -42.40 -18.37 -7.78
CA ASP A 717 -42.72 -16.95 -7.84
C ASP A 717 -41.47 -16.09 -8.01
N TYR A 718 -40.37 -16.44 -7.32
CA TYR A 718 -39.11 -15.70 -7.32
C TYR A 718 -37.91 -16.62 -7.53
N PHE A 719 -36.83 -16.07 -8.12
CA PHE A 719 -35.67 -16.82 -8.58
C PHE A 719 -34.38 -16.20 -8.05
N TYR A 720 -33.47 -17.04 -7.54
CA TYR A 720 -32.10 -16.63 -7.23
C TYR A 720 -31.11 -17.41 -8.10
N LEU A 721 -30.29 -16.68 -8.86
CA LEU A 721 -29.27 -17.19 -9.77
C LEU A 721 -27.90 -17.19 -9.08
N ALA A 722 -27.46 -18.37 -8.63
CA ALA A 722 -26.25 -18.56 -7.83
C ALA A 722 -25.37 -19.70 -8.39
N THR A 723 -25.20 -19.72 -9.71
CA THR A 723 -24.59 -20.83 -10.45
C THR A 723 -23.08 -20.97 -10.30
N GLY A 724 -22.38 -19.98 -9.75
CA GLY A 724 -20.93 -20.01 -9.55
C GLY A 724 -20.09 -19.98 -10.85
N ALA A 725 -18.76 -19.99 -10.71
CA ALA A 725 -17.80 -19.93 -11.81
C ALA A 725 -17.17 -21.30 -12.14
N HIS A 726 -17.95 -22.19 -12.77
CA HIS A 726 -17.58 -23.61 -12.97
C HIS A 726 -16.77 -23.92 -14.26
N LYS A 727 -16.25 -22.92 -14.96
CA LYS A 727 -15.52 -23.09 -16.22
C LYS A 727 -14.15 -22.42 -16.18
N SER A 728 -13.10 -23.10 -16.67
CA SER A 728 -11.77 -22.49 -16.76
C SER A 728 -11.67 -21.50 -17.94
N GLN A 729 -10.87 -20.45 -17.75
CA GLN A 729 -10.43 -19.61 -18.86
C GLN A 729 -9.43 -20.35 -19.75
N LYS A 730 -9.52 -20.10 -21.06
CA LYS A 730 -8.57 -20.64 -22.05
C LYS A 730 -7.27 -19.83 -22.07
N MET A 731 -6.13 -20.50 -22.21
CA MET A 731 -4.81 -19.91 -22.38
C MET A 731 -4.67 -19.16 -23.70
N GLY A 732 -5.38 -19.62 -24.74
CA GLY A 732 -5.32 -19.01 -26.08
C GLY A 732 -4.03 -19.35 -26.83
N VAL A 733 -3.41 -20.50 -26.51
CA VAL A 733 -2.18 -20.97 -27.14
C VAL A 733 -2.46 -22.11 -28.13
N THR A 734 -1.63 -22.22 -29.17
CA THR A 734 -1.74 -23.32 -30.13
C THR A 734 -1.53 -24.67 -29.42
N GLY A 735 -2.40 -25.65 -29.70
CA GLY A 735 -2.33 -27.00 -29.13
C GLY A 735 -3.12 -27.19 -27.81
N GLU A 736 -3.86 -26.19 -27.35
CA GLU A 736 -4.68 -26.27 -26.12
C GLU A 736 -5.81 -27.31 -26.19
N GLU A 737 -6.24 -27.72 -27.39
CA GLU A 737 -7.28 -28.73 -27.60
C GLU A 737 -6.75 -30.18 -27.63
N LEU A 738 -5.45 -30.39 -27.41
CA LEU A 738 -4.83 -31.72 -27.38
C LEU A 738 -5.32 -32.54 -26.19
N ALA A 739 -5.34 -33.87 -26.34
CA ALA A 739 -5.64 -34.76 -25.22
C ALA A 739 -4.59 -34.60 -24.11
N ASN A 740 -5.02 -34.74 -22.85
CA ASN A 740 -4.25 -34.47 -21.62
C ASN A 740 -3.89 -32.99 -21.38
N VAL A 741 -4.54 -32.05 -22.06
CA VAL A 741 -4.60 -30.64 -21.64
C VAL A 741 -5.94 -30.42 -20.93
N PHE A 742 -5.88 -29.99 -19.68
CA PHE A 742 -7.05 -29.80 -18.83
C PHE A 742 -7.17 -28.33 -18.41
N GLY A 743 -8.40 -27.83 -18.28
CA GLY A 743 -8.64 -26.64 -17.46
C GLY A 743 -8.56 -27.00 -15.98
N GLY A 744 -8.12 -26.07 -15.13
CA GLY A 744 -7.93 -26.29 -13.70
C GLY A 744 -9.20 -26.70 -12.97
N VAL A 745 -10.32 -26.03 -13.25
CA VAL A 745 -11.63 -26.34 -12.66
C VAL A 745 -12.12 -27.70 -13.13
N GLU A 746 -11.97 -28.00 -14.42
CA GLU A 746 -12.41 -29.26 -15.02
C GLU A 746 -11.61 -30.44 -14.47
N PHE A 747 -10.29 -30.29 -14.30
CA PHE A 747 -9.43 -31.29 -13.70
C PHE A 747 -9.83 -31.58 -12.24
N LEU A 748 -9.94 -30.54 -11.41
CA LEU A 748 -10.30 -30.70 -10.00
C LEU A 748 -11.71 -31.29 -9.84
N ARG A 749 -12.67 -30.85 -10.67
CA ARG A 749 -14.03 -31.41 -10.68
C ARG A 749 -14.02 -32.89 -11.07
N ASP A 750 -13.28 -33.26 -12.12
CA ASP A 750 -13.19 -34.66 -12.55
C ASP A 750 -12.51 -35.54 -11.50
N PHE A 751 -11.46 -35.02 -10.84
CA PHE A 751 -10.81 -35.66 -9.71
C PHE A 751 -11.80 -35.89 -8.57
N ASN A 752 -12.47 -34.83 -8.10
CA ASN A 752 -13.40 -34.91 -6.97
C ASN A 752 -14.63 -35.80 -7.25
N ASN A 753 -15.06 -35.90 -8.50
CA ASN A 753 -16.17 -36.78 -8.89
C ASN A 753 -15.73 -38.25 -9.06
N ASN A 754 -14.46 -38.51 -9.36
CA ASN A 754 -13.95 -39.84 -9.68
C ASN A 754 -12.71 -40.21 -8.86
N GLU A 755 -12.61 -39.75 -7.61
CA GLU A 755 -11.42 -39.86 -6.76
C GLU A 755 -10.90 -41.30 -6.72
N ASP A 756 -11.78 -42.27 -6.49
CA ASP A 756 -11.43 -43.70 -6.49
C ASP A 756 -10.78 -44.18 -7.80
N LYS A 757 -11.22 -43.69 -8.96
CA LYS A 757 -10.67 -44.09 -10.26
C LYS A 757 -9.26 -43.51 -10.46
N TRP A 758 -9.04 -42.28 -10.00
CA TRP A 758 -7.71 -41.67 -10.01
C TRP A 758 -6.76 -42.40 -9.05
N LEU A 759 -7.22 -42.74 -7.84
CA LEU A 759 -6.42 -43.47 -6.85
C LEU A 759 -6.08 -44.91 -7.29
N LYS A 760 -6.99 -45.59 -8.01
CA LYS A 760 -6.75 -46.92 -8.58
C LYS A 760 -5.87 -46.89 -9.84
N GLY A 761 -5.50 -45.71 -10.34
CA GLY A 761 -4.72 -45.56 -11.57
C GLY A 761 -5.48 -45.81 -12.87
N GLU A 762 -6.82 -45.88 -12.83
CA GLU A 762 -7.68 -45.98 -14.02
C GLU A 762 -7.64 -44.68 -14.85
N LYS A 763 -7.34 -43.55 -14.19
CA LYS A 763 -7.03 -42.26 -14.80
C LYS A 763 -5.63 -41.82 -14.39
N THR A 764 -4.87 -41.20 -15.30
CA THR A 764 -3.50 -40.75 -15.02
C THR A 764 -3.13 -39.48 -15.79
N LEU A 765 -2.36 -38.61 -15.14
CA LEU A 765 -1.73 -37.44 -15.76
C LEU A 765 -0.37 -37.78 -16.40
N GLY A 766 0.15 -38.99 -16.19
CA GLY A 766 1.52 -39.37 -16.57
C GLY A 766 2.55 -38.96 -15.51
N LYS A 767 3.83 -38.99 -15.89
CA LYS A 767 4.95 -38.77 -14.96
C LYS A 767 5.30 -37.29 -14.83
N LYS A 768 5.15 -36.48 -15.87
CA LYS A 768 5.52 -35.06 -15.86
C LYS A 768 4.33 -34.15 -16.14
N VAL A 769 4.02 -33.25 -15.23
CA VAL A 769 2.85 -32.36 -15.33
C VAL A 769 3.29 -30.90 -15.21
N ALA A 770 2.83 -30.08 -16.16
CA ALA A 770 2.94 -28.62 -16.04
C ALA A 770 1.60 -28.03 -15.58
N VAL A 771 1.63 -27.20 -14.54
CA VAL A 771 0.46 -26.44 -14.09
C VAL A 771 0.69 -24.96 -14.39
N ILE A 772 -0.25 -24.34 -15.10
CA ILE A 772 -0.13 -22.94 -15.51
C ILE A 772 -1.01 -22.09 -14.61
N GLY A 773 -0.41 -21.14 -13.89
CA GLY A 773 -1.12 -20.25 -12.98
C GLY A 773 -0.44 -20.12 -11.62
N GLY A 774 -0.99 -19.26 -10.76
CA GLY A 774 -0.45 -19.04 -9.41
C GLY A 774 -1.51 -18.78 -8.35
N GLY A 775 -2.79 -19.00 -8.65
CA GLY A 775 -3.90 -18.90 -7.69
C GLY A 775 -4.12 -20.20 -6.92
N ASN A 776 -5.03 -20.19 -5.94
CA ASN A 776 -5.31 -21.37 -5.10
C ASN A 776 -5.66 -22.62 -5.92
N SER A 777 -6.47 -22.50 -6.98
CA SER A 777 -6.79 -23.64 -7.86
C SER A 777 -5.57 -24.22 -8.58
N ALA A 778 -4.55 -23.41 -8.88
CA ALA A 778 -3.30 -23.89 -9.47
C ALA A 778 -2.48 -24.68 -8.45
N ILE A 779 -2.40 -24.18 -7.21
CA ILE A 779 -1.74 -24.90 -6.10
C ILE A 779 -2.47 -26.21 -5.80
N ASP A 780 -3.80 -26.18 -5.67
CA ASP A 780 -4.63 -27.36 -5.43
C ASP A 780 -4.42 -28.41 -6.53
N ALA A 781 -4.48 -28.00 -7.81
CA ALA A 781 -4.25 -28.89 -8.94
C ALA A 781 -2.84 -29.50 -8.94
N ALA A 782 -1.82 -28.69 -8.64
CA ALA A 782 -0.44 -29.15 -8.56
C ALA A 782 -0.23 -30.16 -7.42
N ARG A 783 -0.78 -29.88 -6.25
CA ARG A 783 -0.71 -30.74 -5.06
C ARG A 783 -1.50 -32.04 -5.21
N VAL A 784 -2.63 -32.01 -5.93
CA VAL A 784 -3.35 -33.23 -6.34
C VAL A 784 -2.53 -34.04 -7.33
N ALA A 785 -1.97 -33.43 -8.38
CA ALA A 785 -1.15 -34.12 -9.37
C ALA A 785 0.09 -34.79 -8.74
N LEU A 786 0.75 -34.11 -7.78
CA LEU A 786 1.86 -34.68 -7.03
C LEU A 786 1.44 -35.94 -6.25
N ARG A 787 0.32 -35.88 -5.53
CA ARG A 787 -0.21 -37.02 -4.76
C ARG A 787 -0.64 -38.20 -5.63
N LEU A 788 -0.99 -37.94 -6.89
CA LEU A 788 -1.25 -38.97 -7.91
C LEU A 788 0.04 -39.57 -8.50
N GLY A 789 1.22 -39.13 -8.05
CA GLY A 789 2.52 -39.70 -8.41
C GLY A 789 3.24 -38.98 -9.56
N SER A 790 2.80 -37.79 -9.95
CA SER A 790 3.47 -36.99 -10.99
C SER A 790 4.57 -36.08 -10.43
N ASP A 791 5.62 -35.85 -11.22
CA ASP A 791 6.58 -34.75 -11.06
C ASP A 791 5.95 -33.48 -11.62
N VAL A 792 5.78 -32.46 -10.77
CA VAL A 792 4.95 -31.28 -11.07
C VAL A 792 5.80 -30.02 -11.10
N THR A 793 5.65 -29.26 -12.18
CA THR A 793 6.20 -27.91 -12.31
C THR A 793 5.08 -26.90 -12.52
N ILE A 794 5.01 -25.90 -11.64
CA ILE A 794 4.14 -24.73 -11.82
C ILE A 794 4.88 -23.70 -12.66
N LEU A 795 4.23 -23.20 -13.71
CA LEU A 795 4.74 -22.12 -14.56
C LEU A 795 3.95 -20.84 -14.24
N TYR A 796 4.64 -19.84 -13.68
CA TYR A 796 4.03 -18.58 -13.30
C TYR A 796 4.72 -17.40 -13.99
N ARG A 797 3.92 -16.54 -14.62
CA ARG A 797 4.41 -15.42 -15.44
C ARG A 797 4.98 -14.24 -14.63
N ARG A 798 4.90 -14.25 -13.31
CA ARG A 798 5.40 -13.20 -12.41
C ARG A 798 6.25 -13.81 -11.28
N LEU A 799 6.60 -13.01 -10.27
CA LEU A 799 7.40 -13.44 -9.11
C LEU A 799 6.52 -14.07 -8.02
N ARG A 800 7.16 -14.77 -7.07
CA ARG A 800 6.50 -15.44 -5.93
C ARG A 800 5.52 -14.52 -5.19
N GLN A 801 5.94 -13.31 -4.85
CA GLN A 801 5.13 -12.31 -4.14
C GLN A 801 3.87 -11.86 -4.90
N ASP A 802 3.80 -12.06 -6.22
CA ASP A 802 2.65 -11.70 -7.03
C ASP A 802 1.63 -12.85 -7.15
N MET A 803 1.91 -14.03 -6.58
CA MET A 803 1.01 -15.19 -6.67
C MET A 803 -0.29 -14.91 -5.88
N PRO A 804 -1.48 -15.09 -6.49
CA PRO A 804 -2.74 -14.90 -5.79
C PRO A 804 -3.11 -15.98 -4.76
N ALA A 805 -2.39 -17.11 -4.72
CA ALA A 805 -2.63 -18.17 -3.74
C ALA A 805 -2.28 -17.72 -2.31
N ALA A 806 -2.90 -18.35 -1.31
CA ALA A 806 -2.54 -18.09 0.08
C ALA A 806 -1.08 -18.48 0.36
N GLU A 807 -0.37 -17.66 1.13
CA GLU A 807 1.06 -17.86 1.42
C GLU A 807 1.34 -19.23 2.05
N GLU A 808 0.47 -19.67 2.96
CA GLU A 808 0.52 -21.00 3.58
C GLU A 808 0.44 -22.14 2.55
N GLU A 809 -0.35 -21.97 1.48
CA GLU A 809 -0.51 -22.97 0.42
C GLU A 809 0.68 -22.99 -0.55
N ILE A 810 1.25 -21.82 -0.86
CA ILE A 810 2.47 -21.72 -1.67
C ILE A 810 3.63 -22.41 -0.93
N LYS A 811 3.81 -22.09 0.35
CA LYS A 811 4.83 -22.69 1.20
C LYS A 811 4.66 -24.21 1.30
N ALA A 812 3.43 -24.69 1.52
CA ALA A 812 3.15 -26.12 1.56
C ALA A 812 3.47 -26.84 0.23
N ALA A 813 3.21 -26.20 -0.91
CA ALA A 813 3.58 -26.74 -2.21
C ALA A 813 5.11 -26.85 -2.39
N GLU A 814 5.85 -25.82 -1.98
CA GLU A 814 7.32 -25.80 -2.01
C GLU A 814 7.91 -26.89 -1.09
N GLU A 815 7.40 -27.05 0.14
CA GLU A 815 7.81 -28.08 1.10
C GLU A 815 7.50 -29.51 0.64
N GLU A 816 6.41 -29.70 -0.12
CA GLU A 816 6.06 -30.98 -0.73
C GLU A 816 6.96 -31.34 -1.94
N GLY A 817 7.78 -30.38 -2.41
CA GLY A 817 8.74 -30.56 -3.50
C GLY A 817 8.22 -30.15 -4.88
N ILE A 818 7.13 -29.38 -4.96
CA ILE A 818 6.62 -28.85 -6.23
C ILE A 818 7.55 -27.74 -6.72
N LYS A 819 8.04 -27.87 -7.95
CA LYS A 819 8.88 -26.85 -8.56
C LYS A 819 8.03 -25.69 -9.05
N ILE A 820 8.39 -24.45 -8.72
CA ILE A 820 7.74 -23.26 -9.25
C ILE A 820 8.75 -22.48 -10.10
N GLU A 821 8.48 -22.36 -11.40
CA GLU A 821 9.25 -21.55 -12.34
C GLU A 821 8.58 -20.18 -12.50
N TYR A 822 9.19 -19.16 -11.90
CA TYR A 822 8.78 -17.77 -12.00
C TYR A 822 9.21 -17.14 -13.31
N LEU A 823 8.53 -16.07 -13.71
CA LEU A 823 8.79 -15.33 -14.95
C LEU A 823 8.78 -16.23 -16.20
N VAL A 824 7.80 -17.13 -16.28
CA VAL A 824 7.59 -18.03 -17.42
C VAL A 824 6.14 -17.95 -17.90
N ALA A 825 5.92 -17.82 -19.21
CA ALA A 825 4.59 -17.99 -19.79
C ALA A 825 4.61 -19.00 -20.95
N PRO A 826 3.52 -19.76 -21.14
CA PRO A 826 3.41 -20.70 -22.25
C PRO A 826 3.19 -19.97 -23.59
N LEU A 827 3.78 -20.51 -24.67
CA LEU A 827 3.61 -20.03 -26.04
C LEU A 827 2.84 -21.03 -26.91
N THR A 828 3.30 -22.28 -26.94
CA THR A 828 2.71 -23.33 -27.76
C THR A 828 2.77 -24.67 -27.04
N ILE A 829 1.79 -25.52 -27.33
CA ILE A 829 1.70 -26.89 -26.85
C ILE A 829 1.85 -27.81 -28.05
N GLU A 830 2.75 -28.79 -27.92
CA GLU A 830 3.03 -29.76 -28.97
C GLU A 830 2.55 -31.13 -28.55
N GLY A 831 2.06 -31.90 -29.53
CA GLY A 831 1.53 -33.23 -29.29
C GLY A 831 2.11 -34.28 -30.24
N LYS A 832 2.18 -35.52 -29.74
CA LYS A 832 2.45 -36.72 -30.53
C LYS A 832 1.22 -37.62 -30.48
N LYS A 833 0.75 -38.06 -31.65
CA LYS A 833 -0.47 -38.91 -31.78
C LYS A 833 -1.72 -38.28 -31.13
N GLY A 834 -1.88 -36.95 -31.23
CA GLY A 834 -3.04 -36.22 -30.69
C GLY A 834 -3.04 -36.01 -29.17
N LYS A 835 -1.98 -36.45 -28.46
CA LYS A 835 -1.76 -36.23 -27.03
C LYS A 835 -0.61 -35.27 -26.81
N VAL A 836 -0.69 -34.42 -25.79
CA VAL A 836 0.42 -33.53 -25.41
C VAL A 836 1.71 -34.31 -25.15
N SER A 837 2.84 -33.77 -25.61
CA SER A 837 4.19 -34.29 -25.35
C SER A 837 5.18 -33.25 -24.84
N SER A 838 4.92 -31.97 -25.13
CA SER A 838 5.78 -30.86 -24.74
C SER A 838 5.01 -29.55 -24.66
N ILE A 839 5.53 -28.63 -23.85
CA ILE A 839 5.10 -27.23 -23.79
C ILE A 839 6.30 -26.32 -24.03
N THR A 840 6.19 -25.43 -25.00
CA THR A 840 7.18 -24.39 -25.25
C THR A 840 6.77 -23.12 -24.54
N CYS A 841 7.69 -22.59 -23.76
CA CYS A 841 7.50 -21.42 -22.91
C CYS A 841 8.54 -20.36 -23.26
N GLN A 842 8.31 -19.15 -22.74
CA GLN A 842 9.20 -18.01 -22.90
C GLN A 842 9.49 -17.38 -21.55
N ARG A 843 10.72 -16.89 -21.36
CA ARG A 843 11.08 -16.13 -20.16
C ARG A 843 10.45 -14.73 -20.22
N MET A 844 10.11 -14.23 -19.05
CA MET A 844 9.48 -12.93 -18.84
C MET A 844 10.42 -12.03 -18.06
N THR A 845 10.26 -10.72 -18.22
CA THR A 845 10.77 -9.70 -17.30
C THR A 845 9.61 -8.83 -16.83
N LEU A 846 9.80 -8.08 -15.76
CA LEU A 846 8.77 -7.18 -15.25
C LEU A 846 8.93 -5.80 -15.90
N GLY A 847 7.89 -5.36 -16.62
CA GLY A 847 7.77 -4.01 -17.15
C GLY A 847 6.93 -3.11 -16.24
N ASP A 848 6.24 -2.15 -16.88
CA ASP A 848 5.39 -1.15 -16.22
C ASP A 848 4.22 -1.75 -15.42
N PHE A 849 3.67 -0.97 -14.49
CA PHE A 849 2.53 -1.37 -13.67
C PHE A 849 1.23 -1.47 -14.50
N ASP A 850 0.37 -2.43 -14.19
CA ASP A 850 -1.02 -2.47 -14.64
C ASP A 850 -1.93 -1.64 -13.73
N LYS A 851 -3.21 -1.50 -14.09
CA LYS A 851 -4.18 -0.70 -13.30
C LYS A 851 -4.44 -1.26 -11.90
N SER A 852 -4.03 -2.49 -11.62
CA SER A 852 -4.13 -3.10 -10.28
C SER A 852 -2.88 -2.86 -9.42
N GLY A 853 -1.86 -2.19 -9.96
CA GLY A 853 -0.59 -1.95 -9.28
C GLY A 853 0.40 -3.12 -9.35
N ARG A 854 0.16 -4.10 -10.23
CA ARG A 854 1.11 -5.21 -10.45
C ARG A 854 1.96 -4.94 -11.67
N LYS A 855 3.25 -5.28 -11.62
CA LYS A 855 4.11 -5.17 -12.81
C LYS A 855 3.62 -6.11 -13.92
N LYS A 856 3.61 -5.61 -15.15
CA LYS A 856 3.22 -6.39 -16.33
C LYS A 856 4.38 -7.30 -16.72
N PRO A 857 4.13 -8.61 -16.90
CA PRO A 857 5.15 -9.47 -17.48
C PRO A 857 5.32 -9.12 -18.96
N VAL A 858 6.57 -8.97 -19.39
CA VAL A 858 6.99 -8.65 -20.75
C VAL A 858 7.88 -9.80 -21.25
N ALA A 859 7.54 -10.35 -22.41
CA ALA A 859 8.32 -11.40 -23.05
C ALA A 859 9.77 -10.96 -23.30
N VAL A 860 10.72 -11.84 -22.98
CA VAL A 860 12.13 -11.68 -23.38
C VAL A 860 12.33 -12.36 -24.73
N PRO A 861 12.57 -11.63 -25.83
CA PRO A 861 12.71 -12.23 -27.15
C PRO A 861 13.89 -13.22 -27.21
N GLY A 862 13.72 -14.37 -27.87
CA GLY A 862 14.79 -15.36 -28.05
C GLY A 862 15.09 -16.22 -26.81
N SER A 863 14.23 -16.16 -25.79
CA SER A 863 14.37 -16.90 -24.53
C SER A 863 13.49 -18.15 -24.45
N GLU A 864 13.05 -18.65 -25.60
CA GLU A 864 12.14 -19.78 -25.68
C GLU A 864 12.82 -21.08 -25.22
N PHE A 865 12.09 -21.89 -24.46
CA PHE A 865 12.56 -23.21 -24.03
C PHE A 865 11.39 -24.19 -23.94
N THR A 866 11.68 -25.46 -24.12
CA THR A 866 10.66 -26.52 -24.17
C THR A 866 10.79 -27.47 -22.99
N LEU A 867 9.67 -27.75 -22.35
CA LEU A 867 9.55 -28.76 -21.29
C LEU A 867 8.80 -29.97 -21.83
N ALA A 868 9.36 -31.17 -21.65
CA ALA A 868 8.67 -32.42 -21.96
C ALA A 868 7.65 -32.75 -20.86
N VAL A 869 6.37 -32.89 -21.21
CA VAL A 869 5.25 -33.08 -20.29
C VAL A 869 4.25 -34.09 -20.83
N ASP A 870 3.63 -34.85 -19.94
CA ASP A 870 2.59 -35.86 -20.24
C ASP A 870 1.16 -35.30 -20.07
N ALA A 871 1.02 -34.21 -19.31
CA ALA A 871 -0.21 -33.46 -19.14
C ALA A 871 0.05 -31.98 -18.79
N ILE A 872 -0.93 -31.14 -19.09
CA ILE A 872 -0.95 -29.70 -18.74
C ILE A 872 -2.25 -29.40 -18.02
N VAL A 873 -2.20 -28.63 -16.93
CA VAL A 873 -3.38 -28.10 -16.24
C VAL A 873 -3.36 -26.57 -16.27
N ALA A 874 -4.29 -25.97 -17.00
CA ALA A 874 -4.43 -24.52 -17.15
C ALA A 874 -5.35 -23.94 -16.06
N ALA A 875 -4.76 -23.43 -14.99
CA ALA A 875 -5.45 -22.84 -13.83
C ALA A 875 -5.26 -21.31 -13.79
N ILE A 876 -5.63 -20.64 -14.87
CA ILE A 876 -5.36 -19.20 -15.09
C ILE A 876 -6.56 -18.28 -14.82
N GLY A 877 -7.69 -18.82 -14.39
CA GLY A 877 -8.90 -18.07 -14.08
C GLY A 877 -10.15 -18.92 -14.24
N GLN A 878 -11.26 -18.47 -13.66
CA GLN A 878 -12.56 -19.13 -13.72
C GLN A 878 -13.61 -18.14 -14.22
N VAL A 879 -14.62 -18.65 -14.92
CA VAL A 879 -15.77 -17.88 -15.43
C VAL A 879 -17.07 -18.67 -15.21
N PRO A 880 -18.19 -17.97 -15.01
CA PRO A 880 -19.51 -18.60 -15.01
C PRO A 880 -19.91 -19.08 -16.42
N ASP A 881 -20.78 -20.10 -16.47
CA ASP A 881 -21.43 -20.51 -17.71
C ASP A 881 -22.78 -19.78 -17.84
N MET A 882 -22.84 -18.78 -18.72
CA MET A 882 -24.07 -18.02 -18.97
C MET A 882 -24.92 -18.55 -20.13
N SER A 883 -24.47 -19.61 -20.81
CA SER A 883 -25.13 -20.13 -22.02
C SER A 883 -26.54 -20.69 -21.75
N PHE A 884 -26.86 -21.00 -20.50
CA PHE A 884 -28.15 -21.57 -20.12
C PHE A 884 -29.26 -20.52 -19.95
N ILE A 885 -28.93 -19.23 -19.79
CA ILE A 885 -29.93 -18.19 -19.54
C ILE A 885 -30.77 -17.95 -20.80
N ASP A 886 -32.09 -18.18 -20.71
CA ASP A 886 -33.01 -17.87 -21.79
C ASP A 886 -33.22 -16.35 -21.88
N LYS A 887 -33.01 -15.77 -23.07
CA LYS A 887 -33.23 -14.33 -23.34
C LYS A 887 -34.65 -13.87 -22.97
N LYS A 888 -35.64 -14.76 -22.98
CA LYS A 888 -37.03 -14.46 -22.60
C LYS A 888 -37.21 -14.15 -21.12
N THR A 889 -36.26 -14.55 -20.26
CA THR A 889 -36.27 -14.22 -18.82
C THR A 889 -36.05 -12.74 -18.56
N GLY A 890 -35.53 -11.96 -19.54
CA GLY A 890 -35.22 -10.55 -19.36
C GLY A 890 -34.03 -10.28 -18.43
N VAL A 891 -33.28 -11.32 -18.03
CA VAL A 891 -32.04 -11.19 -17.26
C VAL A 891 -30.90 -10.78 -18.20
N GLU A 892 -30.24 -9.67 -17.89
CA GLU A 892 -29.12 -9.15 -18.66
C GLU A 892 -27.77 -9.72 -18.18
N ILE A 893 -26.85 -9.92 -19.13
CA ILE A 893 -25.47 -10.33 -18.89
C ILE A 893 -24.56 -9.14 -19.20
N ASN A 894 -23.60 -8.86 -18.32
CA ASN A 894 -22.65 -7.78 -18.48
C ASN A 894 -21.50 -8.17 -19.42
N LYS A 895 -20.63 -7.22 -19.75
CA LYS A 895 -19.49 -7.42 -20.68
C LYS A 895 -18.42 -8.43 -20.22
N TRP A 896 -18.50 -8.90 -18.99
CA TRP A 896 -17.56 -9.84 -18.38
C TRP A 896 -18.16 -11.26 -18.26
N ASP A 897 -19.24 -11.52 -19.01
CA ASP A 897 -20.01 -12.76 -18.95
C ASP A 897 -20.55 -13.06 -17.53
N CYS A 898 -20.86 -12.03 -16.74
CA CYS A 898 -21.46 -12.14 -15.41
C CYS A 898 -22.88 -11.53 -15.38
N TYR A 899 -23.71 -11.85 -14.38
CA TYR A 899 -25.06 -11.29 -14.28
C TYR A 899 -25.01 -9.76 -14.11
N ASN A 900 -25.95 -9.05 -14.75
CA ASN A 900 -26.10 -7.60 -14.57
C ASN A 900 -27.16 -7.30 -13.50
N VAL A 901 -26.72 -6.81 -12.35
CA VAL A 901 -27.60 -6.31 -11.27
C VAL A 901 -27.99 -4.86 -11.58
N GLY A 902 -29.26 -4.51 -11.37
CA GLY A 902 -29.76 -3.16 -11.66
C GLY A 902 -29.08 -2.09 -10.80
N LYS A 903 -28.87 -0.88 -11.35
CA LYS A 903 -28.27 0.24 -10.61
C LYS A 903 -29.07 0.53 -9.32
N GLY A 904 -28.36 0.58 -8.19
CA GLY A 904 -28.95 0.84 -6.87
C GLY A 904 -29.51 -0.39 -6.16
N TYR A 905 -29.45 -1.58 -6.79
CA TYR A 905 -29.80 -2.86 -6.14
C TYR A 905 -28.53 -3.65 -5.83
N LYS A 906 -28.58 -4.48 -4.79
CA LYS A 906 -27.45 -5.31 -4.38
C LYS A 906 -27.49 -6.70 -5.03
N SER A 907 -28.68 -7.27 -5.26
CA SER A 907 -28.82 -8.57 -5.93
C SER A 907 -29.91 -8.63 -7.01
N ARG A 908 -30.78 -7.61 -7.13
CA ARG A 908 -31.90 -7.64 -8.07
C ARG A 908 -31.47 -7.39 -9.52
N THR A 909 -31.86 -8.28 -10.43
CA THR A 909 -31.57 -8.14 -11.87
C THR A 909 -32.50 -7.12 -12.55
N SER A 910 -32.36 -6.98 -13.87
CA SER A 910 -33.31 -6.26 -14.74
C SER A 910 -34.74 -6.80 -14.68
N ASN A 911 -34.94 -8.09 -14.35
CA ASN A 911 -36.25 -8.66 -14.10
C ASN A 911 -36.56 -8.64 -12.59
N PRO A 912 -37.69 -8.04 -12.15
CA PRO A 912 -38.02 -7.91 -10.72
C PRO A 912 -38.28 -9.25 -9.99
N ARG A 913 -38.51 -10.35 -10.72
CA ARG A 913 -38.65 -11.70 -10.15
C ARG A 913 -37.31 -12.43 -9.98
N TYR A 914 -36.24 -11.94 -10.60
CA TYR A 914 -34.93 -12.60 -10.63
C TYR A 914 -33.88 -11.79 -9.87
N PHE A 915 -33.15 -12.51 -9.03
CA PHE A 915 -32.03 -12.03 -8.24
C PHE A 915 -30.80 -12.83 -8.61
N ALA A 916 -29.61 -12.26 -8.48
CA ALA A 916 -28.34 -12.89 -8.81
C ALA A 916 -27.28 -12.53 -7.77
N GLY A 917 -26.31 -13.42 -7.56
CA GLY A 917 -25.22 -13.17 -6.63
C GLY A 917 -24.17 -14.28 -6.60
N GLY A 918 -23.14 -14.07 -5.78
CA GLY A 918 -21.95 -14.93 -5.73
C GLY A 918 -21.07 -14.78 -6.98
N ASP A 919 -20.22 -15.77 -7.23
CA ASP A 919 -19.20 -15.67 -8.29
C ASP A 919 -19.75 -15.44 -9.71
N ALA A 920 -21.03 -15.77 -9.94
CA ALA A 920 -21.67 -15.55 -11.24
C ALA A 920 -22.09 -14.07 -11.46
N GLU A 921 -22.05 -13.24 -10.42
CA GLU A 921 -22.32 -11.81 -10.47
C GLU A 921 -21.03 -10.99 -10.38
N THR A 922 -20.18 -11.27 -9.38
CA THR A 922 -18.92 -10.53 -9.15
C THR A 922 -17.72 -11.05 -9.95
N GLY A 923 -17.80 -12.27 -10.49
CA GLY A 923 -16.63 -13.09 -10.80
C GLY A 923 -16.12 -13.84 -9.56
N PRO A 924 -15.16 -14.78 -9.73
CA PRO A 924 -14.69 -15.63 -8.64
C PRO A 924 -14.13 -14.85 -7.44
N ASP A 925 -14.67 -15.09 -6.25
CA ASP A 925 -14.21 -14.51 -4.98
C ASP A 925 -14.01 -15.64 -3.94
N THR A 926 -14.23 -15.32 -2.67
CA THR A 926 -13.94 -16.11 -1.49
C THR A 926 -15.20 -16.75 -0.97
N VAL A 927 -15.07 -17.91 -0.30
CA VAL A 927 -16.22 -18.65 0.25
C VAL A 927 -17.10 -17.75 1.12
N ILE A 928 -16.48 -16.96 1.99
CA ILE A 928 -17.20 -16.07 2.91
C ILE A 928 -17.92 -14.92 2.20
N ALA A 929 -17.38 -14.43 1.07
CA ALA A 929 -18.07 -13.43 0.24
C ALA A 929 -19.30 -14.03 -0.45
N ALA A 930 -19.21 -15.28 -0.93
CA ALA A 930 -20.35 -15.99 -1.50
C ALA A 930 -21.46 -16.21 -0.46
N VAL A 931 -21.11 -16.56 0.79
CA VAL A 931 -22.09 -16.62 1.89
C VAL A 931 -22.75 -15.25 2.13
N GLY A 932 -21.97 -14.17 2.17
CA GLY A 932 -22.49 -12.80 2.28
C GLY A 932 -23.46 -12.42 1.15
N ALA A 933 -23.14 -12.80 -0.09
CA ALA A 933 -24.05 -12.60 -1.23
C ALA A 933 -25.36 -13.38 -1.08
N GLY A 934 -25.32 -14.57 -0.48
CA GLY A 934 -26.51 -15.36 -0.17
C GLY A 934 -27.42 -14.69 0.88
N HIS A 935 -26.85 -14.16 1.97
CA HIS A 935 -27.61 -13.38 2.96
C HIS A 935 -28.26 -12.15 2.34
N GLN A 936 -27.49 -11.38 1.56
CA GLN A 936 -27.99 -10.18 0.89
C GLN A 936 -29.10 -10.50 -0.10
N ALA A 937 -29.00 -11.60 -0.85
CA ALA A 937 -30.04 -12.03 -1.77
C ALA A 937 -31.32 -12.45 -1.02
N ALA A 938 -31.22 -13.18 0.09
CA ALA A 938 -32.38 -13.52 0.91
C ALA A 938 -33.08 -12.27 1.47
N ASP A 939 -32.31 -11.27 1.91
CA ASP A 939 -32.83 -9.97 2.36
C ASP A 939 -33.56 -9.22 1.23
N ASP A 940 -32.94 -9.11 0.06
CA ASP A 940 -33.52 -8.39 -1.09
C ASP A 940 -34.78 -9.09 -1.62
N ILE A 941 -34.79 -10.43 -1.67
CA ILE A 941 -35.95 -11.22 -2.12
C ILE A 941 -37.12 -11.05 -1.15
N ASP A 942 -36.88 -11.24 0.14
CA ASP A 942 -37.93 -11.08 1.16
C ASP A 942 -38.47 -9.64 1.20
N ALA A 943 -37.59 -8.63 1.10
CA ALA A 943 -37.99 -7.23 1.01
C ALA A 943 -38.86 -6.97 -0.22
N ALA A 944 -38.50 -7.51 -1.38
CA ALA A 944 -39.28 -7.35 -2.61
C ALA A 944 -40.67 -8.00 -2.51
N ILE A 945 -40.75 -9.20 -1.92
CA ILE A 945 -42.03 -9.91 -1.69
C ILE A 945 -42.92 -9.09 -0.74
N ARG A 946 -42.36 -8.64 0.37
CA ARG A 946 -43.10 -7.86 1.38
C ARG A 946 -43.62 -6.55 0.81
N VAL A 947 -42.79 -5.83 0.05
CA VAL A 947 -43.23 -4.61 -0.66
C VAL A 947 -44.36 -4.93 -1.64
N ALA A 948 -44.25 -6.01 -2.42
CA ALA A 948 -45.29 -6.42 -3.36
C ALA A 948 -46.61 -6.81 -2.66
N ASN A 949 -46.54 -7.37 -1.44
CA ASN A 949 -47.68 -7.74 -0.62
C ASN A 949 -48.16 -6.62 0.34
N ASN A 950 -47.52 -5.44 0.35
CA ASN A 950 -47.76 -4.36 1.30
C ASN A 950 -47.65 -4.81 2.78
N GLU A 951 -46.60 -5.57 3.07
CA GLU A 951 -46.27 -6.10 4.40
C GLU A 951 -45.15 -5.28 5.06
N PRO A 952 -45.08 -5.24 6.41
CA PRO A 952 -43.96 -4.61 7.10
C PRO A 952 -42.65 -5.35 6.80
N ALA A 953 -41.54 -4.62 6.93
CA ALA A 953 -40.19 -5.18 6.83
C ALA A 953 -40.01 -6.35 7.82
N TYR A 954 -39.20 -7.32 7.43
CA TYR A 954 -38.93 -8.48 8.27
C TYR A 954 -38.17 -8.06 9.53
N GLU A 955 -38.72 -8.43 10.68
CA GLU A 955 -38.05 -8.32 11.97
C GLU A 955 -37.44 -9.68 12.32
N LYS A 956 -36.10 -9.70 12.48
CA LYS A 956 -35.39 -10.93 12.86
C LYS A 956 -35.84 -11.35 14.26
N PRO A 957 -36.18 -12.63 14.48
CA PRO A 957 -36.49 -13.15 15.81
C PRO A 957 -35.35 -12.84 16.79
N ALA A 958 -35.69 -12.56 18.04
CA ALA A 958 -34.69 -12.41 19.10
C ALA A 958 -33.88 -13.71 19.21
N LEU A 959 -32.55 -13.58 19.12
CA LEU A 959 -31.63 -14.69 19.29
C LEU A 959 -31.58 -15.08 20.77
N GLU A 960 -31.24 -16.34 21.05
CA GLU A 960 -30.95 -16.79 22.41
C GLU A 960 -29.88 -15.89 23.04
N GLU A 961 -30.17 -15.36 24.23
CA GLU A 961 -29.23 -14.48 24.93
C GLU A 961 -28.07 -15.32 25.49
N ILE A 962 -26.90 -15.17 24.89
CA ILE A 962 -25.66 -15.80 25.37
C ILE A 962 -24.86 -14.75 26.11
N ILE A 963 -24.71 -14.92 27.44
CA ILE A 963 -23.91 -14.02 28.26
C ILE A 963 -22.43 -14.20 27.89
N VAL A 964 -21.86 -13.20 27.23
CA VAL A 964 -20.44 -13.17 26.86
C VAL A 964 -19.66 -12.44 27.96
N PRO A 965 -18.62 -13.07 28.55
CA PRO A 965 -17.81 -12.42 29.57
C PRO A 965 -17.08 -11.22 28.95
N LEU A 966 -17.03 -10.09 29.64
CA LEU A 966 -16.25 -8.89 29.27
C LEU A 966 -14.94 -8.86 30.06
N VAL A 967 -14.19 -9.95 30.03
CA VAL A 967 -12.86 -10.00 30.65
C VAL A 967 -11.84 -9.42 29.68
N ILE A 968 -11.16 -8.35 30.10
CA ILE A 968 -10.03 -7.74 29.40
C ILE A 968 -8.77 -8.11 30.19
N ASP A 969 -8.21 -9.28 29.92
CA ASP A 969 -6.81 -9.54 30.30
C ASP A 969 -5.96 -8.96 29.17
N GLU A 970 -5.43 -7.75 29.35
CA GLU A 970 -4.46 -7.19 28.42
C GLU A 970 -3.14 -7.96 28.56
N GLU A 971 -3.02 -9.08 27.86
CA GLU A 971 -1.74 -9.77 27.72
C GLU A 971 -0.82 -8.89 26.85
N SER A 972 -0.07 -8.00 27.49
CA SER A 972 0.83 -7.02 26.86
C SER A 972 2.15 -7.63 26.36
N VAL A 973 2.35 -8.93 26.60
CA VAL A 973 3.54 -9.67 26.15
C VAL A 973 3.39 -10.01 24.67
N GLU A 974 4.32 -9.52 23.86
CA GLU A 974 4.43 -9.89 22.45
C GLU A 974 4.66 -11.40 22.32
N THR A 975 3.77 -12.07 21.58
CA THR A 975 3.77 -13.52 21.40
C THR A 975 3.37 -13.83 19.95
N PRO A 976 4.09 -14.73 19.25
CA PRO A 976 3.75 -15.10 17.88
C PRO A 976 2.37 -15.75 17.80
N GLN A 977 1.77 -15.71 16.61
CA GLN A 977 0.54 -16.43 16.31
C GLN A 977 0.74 -17.93 16.49
N MET A 978 -0.25 -18.59 17.10
CA MET A 978 -0.25 -20.04 17.19
C MET A 978 -0.27 -20.69 15.80
N ALA A 979 0.76 -21.47 15.48
CA ALA A 979 0.85 -22.20 14.22
C ALA A 979 -0.09 -23.40 14.21
N MET A 980 -0.80 -23.63 13.09
CA MET A 980 -1.65 -24.81 12.91
C MET A 980 -0.77 -26.08 12.91
N PRO A 981 -1.04 -27.06 13.79
CA PRO A 981 -0.43 -28.37 13.67
C PRO A 981 -0.85 -29.01 12.36
N GLU A 982 0.10 -29.59 11.65
CA GLU A 982 -0.14 -30.19 10.36
C GLU A 982 0.64 -31.51 10.25
N MET A 983 0.14 -32.43 9.41
CA MET A 983 0.81 -33.71 9.13
C MET A 983 2.27 -33.49 8.65
N HIS A 984 3.20 -34.42 8.77
CA HIS A 984 4.54 -34.20 8.22
C HIS A 984 4.53 -34.20 6.66
N HIS A 985 5.29 -33.30 6.00
CA HIS A 985 5.27 -33.13 4.52
C HIS A 985 5.54 -34.45 3.75
N ALA A 986 6.42 -35.30 4.26
CA ALA A 986 6.73 -36.61 3.67
C ALA A 986 5.50 -37.55 3.61
N THR A 987 4.56 -37.40 4.54
CA THR A 987 3.31 -38.17 4.59
C THR A 987 2.21 -37.48 3.78
N ARG A 988 2.11 -36.14 3.85
CA ARG A 988 1.12 -35.35 3.09
C ARG A 988 1.15 -35.63 1.59
N LYS A 989 2.35 -35.74 1.01
CA LYS A 989 2.52 -35.97 -0.44
C LYS A 989 2.07 -37.37 -0.91
N MET A 990 1.84 -38.30 0.00
CA MET A 990 1.43 -39.68 -0.31
C MET A 990 -0.02 -39.99 0.09
N SER A 991 -0.77 -39.00 0.56
CA SER A 991 -2.09 -39.20 1.14
C SER A 991 -3.05 -38.06 0.80
N PHE A 992 -4.33 -38.40 0.72
CA PHE A 992 -5.44 -37.45 0.64
C PHE A 992 -6.15 -37.26 2.00
N ALA A 993 -5.54 -37.75 3.08
CA ALA A 993 -5.98 -37.44 4.43
C ALA A 993 -5.87 -35.93 4.72
N GLU A 994 -6.72 -35.44 5.63
CA GLU A 994 -6.74 -34.04 6.02
C GLU A 994 -5.35 -33.59 6.55
N VAL A 995 -4.85 -32.48 6.02
CA VAL A 995 -3.47 -32.04 6.26
C VAL A 995 -3.31 -31.30 7.58
N GLU A 996 -4.15 -30.30 7.82
CA GLU A 996 -4.22 -29.53 9.06
C GLU A 996 -4.91 -30.39 10.14
N LEU A 997 -4.34 -30.50 11.34
CA LEU A 997 -4.79 -31.43 12.39
C LEU A 997 -5.71 -30.77 13.44
N GLY A 998 -5.82 -29.44 13.45
CA GLY A 998 -6.57 -28.68 14.44
C GLY A 998 -5.74 -28.33 15.68
N PHE A 999 -6.21 -27.35 16.46
CA PHE A 999 -5.59 -26.97 17.73
C PHE A 999 -5.95 -27.93 18.85
N SER A 1000 -5.01 -28.10 19.80
CA SER A 1000 -5.36 -28.63 21.11
C SER A 1000 -6.20 -27.61 21.89
N ARG A 1001 -6.88 -28.06 22.96
CA ARG A 1001 -7.62 -27.15 23.85
C ARG A 1001 -6.71 -26.08 24.46
N GLU A 1002 -5.50 -26.46 24.86
CA GLU A 1002 -4.54 -25.55 25.47
C GLU A 1002 -4.10 -24.47 24.47
N ASP A 1003 -3.76 -24.87 23.24
CA ASP A 1003 -3.33 -23.95 22.18
C ASP A 1003 -4.45 -22.98 21.79
N ALA A 1004 -5.68 -23.48 21.66
CA ALA A 1004 -6.84 -22.66 21.32
C ALA A 1004 -7.17 -21.63 22.41
N VAL A 1005 -7.10 -22.02 23.68
CA VAL A 1005 -7.32 -21.10 24.81
C VAL A 1005 -6.20 -20.06 24.87
N LYS A 1006 -4.94 -20.49 24.74
CA LYS A 1006 -3.78 -19.58 24.72
C LYS A 1006 -3.87 -18.55 23.59
N GLU A 1007 -4.22 -19.00 22.39
CA GLU A 1007 -4.41 -18.11 21.24
C GLU A 1007 -5.61 -17.17 21.45
N ALA A 1008 -6.72 -17.67 22.03
CA ALA A 1008 -7.88 -16.84 22.34
C ALA A 1008 -7.60 -15.75 23.40
N CYS A 1009 -6.70 -16.00 24.36
CA CYS A 1009 -6.27 -15.03 25.37
C CYS A 1009 -5.55 -13.81 24.78
N ARG A 1010 -4.90 -13.93 23.61
CA ARG A 1010 -4.26 -12.81 22.90
C ARG A 1010 -5.25 -11.77 22.38
N CYS A 1011 -6.57 -12.06 22.42
CA CYS A 1011 -7.59 -11.17 21.90
C CYS A 1011 -7.79 -9.92 22.77
N LEU A 1012 -7.57 -8.75 22.16
CA LEU A 1012 -7.66 -7.44 22.80
C LEU A 1012 -9.10 -6.94 23.06
N ARG A 1013 -10.13 -7.75 22.78
CA ARG A 1013 -11.55 -7.39 22.99
C ARG A 1013 -11.89 -5.97 22.53
N CYS A 1014 -11.60 -5.67 21.26
CA CYS A 1014 -11.83 -4.34 20.69
C CYS A 1014 -13.31 -3.90 20.71
N ASP A 1015 -14.24 -4.85 20.90
CA ASP A 1015 -15.67 -4.67 21.13
C ASP A 1015 -16.03 -4.13 22.52
N ALA A 1016 -15.16 -4.33 23.52
CA ALA A 1016 -15.40 -3.90 24.89
C ALA A 1016 -15.17 -2.39 25.10
N ALA A 1017 -14.52 -1.73 24.15
CA ALA A 1017 -14.31 -0.29 24.14
C ALA A 1017 -15.34 0.38 23.21
N VAL A 1018 -16.58 0.53 23.70
CA VAL A 1018 -17.58 1.44 23.12
C VAL A 1018 -18.14 2.32 24.23
#